data_AF-A0A353BG28-F1
#
_entry.id   AF-A0A353BG28-F1
#
_cell.length_a   1.000
_cell.length_b   1.000
_cell.length_c   1.000
_cell.angle_alpha   90.00
_cell.angle_beta   90.00
_cell.angle_gamma   90.00
#
_symmetry.space_group_name_H-M   'P 1'
#
loop_
_entity.id
_entity.type
_entity.pdbx_description
1 polymer ?
#
loop_
_entity_poly.entity_id
_entity_poly.type
_entity_poly.pdbx_seq_one_letter_code
_entity_poly.pdbx_strand_id
1 'polypeptide(L)'
;MPKRGRPRKTEAEKEATRKAAVARRREQRRAAAAAKKEGKEPPKNARPKKKPKPKKQLEGQANEPKASGSGTESETVEFNQMDPRGKRAHLRKLLGVDGLTAIEAADACNCSLTVLARWYREATGQELELPKKRRDSAAEIRELEKHKLDQLRRSREIRKLSTSIGELPPVRYPSIKRLCRFDLQLFEQWFFPNSTGLGPFGPPQIGIIDRFELACFHPYRFQALLSRGFVKTTISVHALIWAALYGHSLSSVFLGANDELASGACGSIKRELTFNERLHECFPEVTVPIRALDGKPQRCLGQSYQGRLTMPEWTSDTIVMPTIPGSAASGCIIQTKGLEAAARGLSYKRTDGRNIRPQVIVIDDPQTEKTSTSVPATKKRLDIIRKGVSRLGGHGSKASIILNGTPLKQNDLVEQLADRSKHPGWTTVRAPMLTRMPDREALERHWLGPYAEILTTYDDEQLDGQISAERAAADYYREHREEMDEGFEVAWPSIPLESTEISAIEHAMRIAILEGWDVFMAECQLSPLKDIVPGRMEIAEGIGERTSGYAAGCIPKDAHHLVFGVDVHDEILYWVVSAVRSDFTGFVVDYGTFPEQSRAFFTHATVRETLQKHLNEPGPEKAIELGVEDLVHDLLSRPWANENGEELGVSCGLVDVGYRSTEVANALRRLLPRSAKVLMSRGIGIGPTKKPMAEYDLSPKRVIKYGPEPTNPRWYLPVDGREGELYRVNFDSNFWKDTLAARLSQETGAGCWELFGGRGEVDHDMFEHHLRCEKQTKLSTDTRTVNVWAPDSHRENHYFDCSVLCCLAASLSGAQLPTAPVSARKTPQQSVASPAVIESESGDFSFFATARI
;
A
#
# COMPACT_ATOMS: atom_id res chain seq x y z
N MET A 1 -4.86 57.02 16.48
CA MET A 1 -4.05 55.95 15.86
C MET A 1 -4.57 54.59 16.31
N PRO A 2 -5.06 53.70 15.41
CA PRO A 2 -5.55 52.39 15.81
C PRO A 2 -4.44 51.31 15.81
N LYS A 3 -4.55 50.39 16.78
CA LYS A 3 -3.61 49.29 17.06
C LYS A 3 -3.67 48.21 15.97
N ARG A 4 -2.51 47.82 15.42
CA ARG A 4 -2.35 46.72 14.45
C ARG A 4 -2.57 45.36 15.13
N GLY A 5 -3.53 44.58 14.62
CA GLY A 5 -3.80 43.20 15.04
C GLY A 5 -2.75 42.21 14.54
N ARG A 6 -2.47 41.16 15.32
CA ARG A 6 -1.58 40.05 14.95
C ARG A 6 -2.24 39.12 13.91
N PRO A 7 -1.47 38.53 12.99
CA PRO A 7 -2.02 37.64 11.95
C PRO A 7 -2.55 36.33 12.57
N ARG A 8 -3.67 35.83 12.03
CA ARG A 8 -4.27 34.54 12.40
C ARG A 8 -3.42 33.40 11.83
N LYS A 9 -3.03 32.44 12.68
CA LYS A 9 -2.32 31.22 12.28
C LYS A 9 -3.15 30.36 11.33
N THR A 10 -2.46 29.77 10.35
CA THR A 10 -3.03 28.84 9.38
C THR A 10 -3.44 27.52 10.04
N GLU A 11 -4.31 26.75 9.39
CA GLU A 11 -4.86 25.49 9.93
C GLU A 11 -3.76 24.42 10.10
N ALA A 12 -2.78 24.39 9.20
CA ALA A 12 -1.59 23.55 9.30
C ALA A 12 -0.72 23.88 10.53
N GLU A 13 -0.57 25.16 10.88
CA GLU A 13 0.17 25.58 12.08
C GLU A 13 -0.58 25.23 13.37
N LYS A 14 -1.91 25.30 13.37
CA LYS A 14 -2.74 24.85 14.50
C LYS A 14 -2.62 23.33 14.69
N GLU A 15 -2.59 22.57 13.61
CA GLU A 15 -2.43 21.12 13.65
C GLU A 15 -1.04 20.69 14.11
N ALA A 16 0.03 21.35 13.63
CA ALA A 16 1.39 21.13 14.11
C ALA A 16 1.52 21.44 15.61
N THR A 17 0.86 22.51 16.08
CA THR A 17 0.83 22.86 17.51
C THR A 17 0.08 21.81 18.33
N ARG A 18 -1.03 21.25 17.81
CA ARG A 18 -1.77 20.14 18.45
C ARG A 18 -0.94 18.86 18.52
N LYS A 19 -0.25 18.47 17.43
CA LYS A 19 0.62 17.29 17.39
C LYS A 19 1.79 17.40 18.38
N ALA A 20 2.41 18.58 18.47
CA ALA A 20 3.46 18.83 19.45
C ALA A 20 2.96 18.73 20.90
N ALA A 21 1.74 19.21 21.19
CA ALA A 21 1.13 19.10 22.52
C ALA A 21 0.81 17.65 22.91
N VAL A 22 0.33 16.84 21.96
CA VAL A 22 0.05 15.41 22.18
C VAL A 22 1.33 14.62 22.42
N ALA A 23 2.39 14.87 21.63
CA ALA A 23 3.70 14.24 21.84
C ALA A 23 4.25 14.55 23.24
N ARG A 24 4.14 15.80 23.69
CA ARG A 24 4.60 16.24 25.02
C ARG A 24 3.83 15.58 26.17
N ARG A 25 2.51 15.39 26.02
CA ARG A 25 1.69 14.64 27.01
C ARG A 25 2.05 13.16 27.06
N ARG A 26 2.39 12.56 25.92
CA ARG A 26 2.79 11.15 25.83
C ARG A 26 4.15 10.92 26.51
N GLU A 27 5.07 11.86 26.33
CA GLU A 27 6.39 11.84 26.99
C GLU A 27 6.27 12.05 28.51
N GLN A 28 5.41 12.97 28.96
CA GLN A 28 5.11 13.16 30.39
C GLN A 28 4.47 11.94 31.04
N ARG A 29 3.56 11.24 30.34
CA ARG A 29 2.96 9.99 30.83
C ARG A 29 3.97 8.85 30.92
N ARG A 30 4.88 8.73 29.95
CA ARG A 30 5.98 7.74 30.00
C ARG A 30 6.93 8.01 31.16
N ALA A 31 7.30 9.28 31.40
CA ALA A 31 8.14 9.66 32.53
C ALA A 31 7.47 9.40 33.89
N ALA A 32 6.16 9.66 34.00
CA ALA A 32 5.40 9.37 35.21
C ALA A 32 5.26 7.86 35.48
N ALA A 33 5.07 7.05 34.43
CA ALA A 33 5.01 5.59 34.56
C ALA A 33 6.37 4.99 34.97
N ALA A 34 7.48 5.53 34.44
CA ALA A 34 8.83 5.13 34.84
C ALA A 34 9.14 5.49 36.30
N ALA A 35 8.75 6.68 36.76
CA ALA A 35 8.95 7.09 38.16
C ALA A 35 8.15 6.22 39.15
N LYS A 36 6.95 5.78 38.76
CA LYS A 36 6.09 4.90 39.57
C LYS A 36 6.65 3.46 39.69
N LYS A 37 7.37 2.97 38.67
CA LYS A 37 8.09 1.69 38.71
C LYS A 37 9.32 1.70 39.64
N GLU A 38 9.87 2.87 39.94
CA GLU A 38 11.04 3.03 40.81
C GLU A 38 10.71 3.47 42.25
N GLY A 39 9.43 3.53 42.64
CA GLY A 39 9.02 3.91 43.99
C GLY A 39 9.31 5.38 44.37
N LYS A 40 9.47 6.28 43.39
CA LYS A 40 9.75 7.71 43.60
C LYS A 40 8.51 8.57 43.32
N GLU A 41 8.23 9.54 44.18
CA GLU A 41 7.13 10.49 43.98
C GLU A 41 7.33 11.37 42.72
N PRO A 42 6.24 11.71 41.99
CA PRO A 42 6.34 12.52 40.77
C PRO A 42 6.61 14.01 41.10
N PRO A 43 7.45 14.71 40.31
CA PRO A 43 7.86 16.07 40.62
C PRO A 43 6.72 17.09 40.38
N LYS A 44 6.47 17.97 41.35
CA LYS A 44 5.58 19.13 41.20
C LYS A 44 6.24 20.21 40.32
N ASN A 45 5.46 20.74 39.38
CA ASN A 45 5.67 21.88 38.48
C ASN A 45 6.96 22.71 38.70
N ALA A 46 8.02 22.38 37.94
CA ALA A 46 9.17 23.26 37.74
C ALA A 46 9.17 23.82 36.30
N ARG A 47 9.24 25.15 36.16
CA ARG A 47 9.47 25.83 34.86
C ARG A 47 10.84 25.39 34.29
N PRO A 48 10.99 25.27 32.95
CA PRO A 48 12.18 24.68 32.38
C PRO A 48 13.39 25.62 32.48
N LYS A 49 14.41 25.22 33.25
CA LYS A 49 15.78 25.68 33.06
C LYS A 49 16.37 24.99 31.83
N LYS A 50 17.01 25.75 30.95
CA LYS A 50 17.76 25.26 29.77
C LYS A 50 18.81 24.23 30.23
N LYS A 51 18.80 23.02 29.65
CA LYS A 51 19.80 21.98 29.92
C LYS A 51 21.18 22.37 29.33
N PRO A 52 22.27 21.98 30.01
CA PRO A 52 23.64 22.17 29.54
C PRO A 52 24.03 21.10 28.51
N LYS A 53 24.95 21.45 27.61
CA LYS A 53 25.56 20.54 26.63
C LYS A 53 26.62 19.63 27.30
N PRO A 54 26.83 18.40 26.79
CA PRO A 54 27.82 17.47 27.33
C PRO A 54 29.25 17.90 26.98
N LYS A 55 30.16 17.79 27.96
CA LYS A 55 31.61 17.85 27.78
C LYS A 55 32.07 16.58 27.05
N LYS A 56 32.72 16.72 25.89
CA LYS A 56 33.65 15.74 25.33
C LYS A 56 35.07 16.25 25.55
N GLN A 57 35.95 15.31 25.86
CA GLN A 57 37.36 15.46 26.15
C GLN A 57 38.12 16.19 25.03
N LEU A 58 39.09 17.00 25.44
CA LEU A 58 40.05 17.72 24.62
C LEU A 58 41.29 16.84 24.44
N GLU A 59 41.65 16.57 23.19
CA GLU A 59 43.04 16.56 22.75
C GLU A 59 43.09 16.85 21.25
N GLY A 60 44.03 17.70 20.86
CA GLY A 60 44.67 17.61 19.55
C GLY A 60 44.12 18.49 18.41
N GLN A 61 44.86 19.55 18.16
CA GLN A 61 45.22 20.10 16.83
C GLN A 61 44.25 21.06 16.12
N ALA A 62 44.75 22.30 16.05
CA ALA A 62 45.00 23.07 14.83
C ALA A 62 43.89 23.09 13.77
N ASN A 63 43.29 24.26 13.57
CA ASN A 63 43.57 25.05 12.36
C ASN A 63 42.90 26.42 12.37
N GLU A 64 43.66 27.37 11.79
CA GLU A 64 43.20 28.44 10.90
C GLU A 64 42.27 29.53 11.47
N PRO A 65 42.66 30.82 11.36
CA PRO A 65 41.80 31.92 11.72
C PRO A 65 40.80 32.17 10.59
N LYS A 66 39.51 31.96 10.86
CA LYS A 66 38.43 32.56 10.06
C LYS A 66 37.82 33.73 10.82
N ALA A 67 38.01 34.90 10.21
CA ALA A 67 37.23 36.12 10.31
C ALA A 67 35.89 35.99 11.06
N SER A 68 35.80 36.69 12.19
CA SER A 68 34.55 37.13 12.79
C SER A 68 34.71 38.58 13.24
N GLY A 69 34.34 39.50 12.35
CA GLY A 69 34.06 40.87 12.71
C GLY A 69 32.74 40.92 13.47
N SER A 70 32.81 41.25 14.76
CA SER A 70 31.75 41.89 15.54
C SER A 70 32.33 42.25 16.91
N GLY A 71 33.12 43.32 16.95
CA GLY A 71 33.75 43.86 18.16
C GLY A 71 34.66 45.07 17.90
N THR A 72 34.47 45.78 16.80
CA THR A 72 35.48 46.70 16.21
C THR A 72 35.20 48.19 16.41
N GLU A 73 34.16 48.60 17.12
CA GLU A 73 33.82 50.03 17.26
C GLU A 73 33.80 50.57 18.70
N SER A 74 33.62 49.76 19.75
CA SER A 74 33.43 50.35 21.10
C SER A 74 34.71 50.91 21.70
N GLU A 75 35.86 50.21 21.60
CA GLU A 75 37.12 50.68 22.20
C GLU A 75 37.80 51.80 21.39
N THR A 76 37.66 51.77 20.06
CA THR A 76 38.14 52.83 19.15
C THR A 76 37.37 54.13 19.34
N VAL A 77 36.06 54.06 19.61
CA VAL A 77 35.20 55.21 19.91
C VAL A 77 35.51 55.76 21.30
N GLU A 78 35.70 54.89 22.31
CA GLU A 78 36.10 55.31 23.66
C GLU A 78 37.44 56.03 23.67
N PHE A 79 38.46 55.52 22.95
CA PHE A 79 39.76 56.19 22.88
C PHE A 79 39.69 57.58 22.23
N ASN A 80 38.92 57.73 21.14
CA ASN A 80 38.79 59.01 20.45
C ASN A 80 38.05 60.07 21.28
N GLN A 81 37.16 59.65 22.18
CA GLN A 81 36.39 60.51 23.09
C GLN A 81 37.17 60.93 24.36
N MET A 82 38.35 60.34 24.63
CA MET A 82 39.21 60.76 25.74
C MET A 82 39.85 62.14 25.49
N ASP A 83 40.03 62.90 26.57
CA ASP A 83 40.80 64.14 26.53
C ASP A 83 42.31 63.84 26.30
N PRO A 84 43.12 64.85 25.93
CA PRO A 84 44.55 64.62 25.65
C PRO A 84 45.33 64.00 26.81
N ARG A 85 44.92 64.25 28.07
CA ARG A 85 45.55 63.67 29.27
C ARG A 85 45.15 62.20 29.45
N GLY A 86 43.88 61.85 29.21
CA GLY A 86 43.35 60.49 29.23
C GLY A 86 43.96 59.61 28.15
N LYS A 87 44.10 60.13 26.91
CA LYS A 87 44.79 59.44 25.81
C LYS A 87 46.24 59.10 26.18
N ARG A 88 46.95 60.06 26.80
CA ARG A 88 48.35 59.90 27.23
C ARG A 88 48.50 58.90 28.38
N ALA A 89 47.55 58.86 29.32
CA ALA A 89 47.53 57.89 30.41
C ALA A 89 47.20 56.47 29.94
N HIS A 90 46.24 56.33 29.02
CA HIS A 90 45.85 55.05 28.44
C HIS A 90 46.99 54.43 27.62
N LEU A 91 47.63 55.21 26.75
CA LEU A 91 48.79 54.75 25.97
C LEU A 91 50.02 54.50 26.85
N ARG A 92 50.26 55.27 27.92
CA ARG A 92 51.32 54.95 28.91
C ARG A 92 51.05 53.66 29.65
N LYS A 93 49.78 53.33 29.94
CA LYS A 93 49.43 52.06 30.57
C LYS A 93 49.63 50.87 29.63
N LEU A 94 49.34 51.06 28.34
CA LEU A 94 49.50 50.03 27.30
C LEU A 94 50.95 49.81 26.85
N LEU A 95 51.76 50.87 26.80
CA LEU A 95 53.14 50.83 26.26
C LEU A 95 54.22 51.01 27.34
N GLY A 96 53.86 51.33 28.59
CA GLY A 96 54.79 51.81 29.61
C GLY A 96 54.93 50.98 30.88
N VAL A 97 54.14 49.91 31.09
CA VAL A 97 54.41 48.92 32.14
C VAL A 97 54.14 47.54 31.55
N ASP A 98 55.21 46.74 31.47
CA ASP A 98 55.26 45.37 30.94
C ASP A 98 55.24 45.21 29.40
N GLY A 99 56.34 45.63 28.74
CA GLY A 99 56.99 44.86 27.66
C GLY A 99 56.23 44.55 26.35
N LEU A 100 55.02 45.06 26.14
CA LEU A 100 54.25 44.84 24.92
C LEU A 100 54.91 45.48 23.69
N THR A 101 55.05 44.69 22.63
CA THR A 101 55.47 45.20 21.32
C THR A 101 54.39 46.06 20.68
N ALA A 102 54.76 46.92 19.72
CA ALA A 102 53.80 47.75 18.98
C ALA A 102 52.69 46.92 18.29
N ILE A 103 52.96 45.65 17.97
CA ILE A 103 52.00 44.71 17.38
C ILE A 103 50.97 44.27 18.41
N GLU A 104 51.43 43.83 19.59
CA GLU A 104 50.54 43.38 20.65
C GLU A 104 49.70 44.53 21.22
N ALA A 105 50.25 45.74 21.25
CA ALA A 105 49.50 46.94 21.61
C ALA A 105 48.44 47.32 20.55
N ALA A 106 48.70 47.05 19.27
CA ALA A 106 47.73 47.31 18.20
C ALA A 106 46.57 46.31 18.24
N ASP A 107 46.87 45.03 18.49
CA ASP A 107 45.87 43.98 18.69
C ASP A 107 45.03 44.22 19.95
N ALA A 108 45.66 44.65 21.05
CA ALA A 108 44.97 44.97 22.31
C ALA A 108 44.04 46.18 22.19
N CYS A 109 44.35 47.13 21.31
CA CYS A 109 43.48 48.26 20.98
C CYS A 109 42.57 48.01 19.77
N ASN A 110 42.58 46.78 19.23
CA ASN A 110 41.86 46.36 18.03
C ASN A 110 41.98 47.37 16.87
N CYS A 111 43.20 47.84 16.60
CA CYS A 111 43.48 48.84 15.57
C CYS A 111 44.73 48.46 14.74
N SER A 112 44.93 49.10 13.58
CA SER A 112 46.15 48.85 12.79
C SER A 112 47.37 49.52 13.42
N LEU A 113 48.57 48.97 13.18
CA LEU A 113 49.86 49.58 13.58
C LEU A 113 49.98 51.06 13.19
N THR A 114 49.45 51.42 12.02
CA THR A 114 49.40 52.80 11.51
C THR A 114 48.48 53.70 12.34
N VAL A 115 47.35 53.16 12.81
CA VAL A 115 46.39 53.89 13.66
C VAL A 115 46.96 54.05 15.06
N LEU A 116 47.57 53.01 15.62
CA LEU A 116 48.26 53.07 16.91
C LEU A 116 49.41 54.09 16.89
N ALA A 117 50.24 54.10 15.84
CA ALA A 117 51.34 55.05 15.70
C ALA A 117 50.86 56.51 15.61
N ARG A 118 49.69 56.74 14.97
CA ARG A 118 49.05 58.06 14.93
C ARG A 118 48.57 58.49 16.31
N TRP A 119 47.86 57.63 17.03
CA TRP A 119 47.39 57.91 18.39
C TRP A 119 48.54 58.16 19.38
N TYR A 120 49.62 57.40 19.26
CA TYR A 120 50.83 57.60 20.06
C TYR A 120 51.44 58.99 19.82
N ARG A 121 51.55 59.39 18.55
CA ARG A 121 52.04 60.71 18.16
C ARG A 121 51.14 61.84 18.66
N GLU A 122 49.83 61.71 18.50
CA GLU A 122 48.84 62.70 18.97
C GLU A 122 48.87 62.87 20.50
N ALA A 123 49.10 61.80 21.25
CA ALA A 123 49.07 61.83 22.72
C ALA A 123 50.41 62.20 23.39
N THR A 124 51.54 61.92 22.74
CA THR A 124 52.88 62.08 23.34
C THR A 124 53.80 63.06 22.62
N GLY A 125 53.51 63.39 21.36
CA GLY A 125 54.37 64.19 20.49
C GLY A 125 55.56 63.42 19.92
N GLN A 126 55.70 62.12 20.21
CA GLN A 126 56.81 61.27 19.75
C GLN A 126 56.37 60.28 18.67
N GLU A 127 57.31 59.85 17.82
CA GLU A 127 57.06 58.79 16.84
C GLU A 127 57.22 57.40 17.48
N LEU A 128 56.28 56.49 17.20
CA LEU A 128 56.34 55.11 17.68
C LEU A 128 57.25 54.28 16.74
N GLU A 129 58.28 53.61 17.29
CA GLU A 129 59.10 52.69 16.50
C GLU A 129 58.29 51.45 16.09
N LEU A 130 58.06 51.30 14.79
CA LEU A 130 57.38 50.14 14.22
C LEU A 130 58.40 49.05 13.83
N PRO A 131 58.08 47.76 14.03
CA PRO A 131 58.97 46.67 13.63
C PRO A 131 59.17 46.68 12.11
N LYS A 132 60.43 46.74 11.67
CA LYS A 132 60.80 46.68 10.25
C LYS A 132 60.41 45.31 9.69
N LYS A 133 59.55 45.26 8.66
CA LYS A 133 59.29 44.03 7.90
C LYS A 133 60.62 43.48 7.38
N ARG A 134 61.01 42.27 7.81
CA ARG A 134 62.09 41.51 7.16
C ARG A 134 61.77 41.45 5.66
N ARG A 135 62.66 42.00 4.83
CA ARG A 135 62.63 41.80 3.38
C ARG A 135 63.59 40.64 3.12
N ASP A 136 63.05 39.44 3.01
CA ASP A 136 63.84 38.27 2.63
C ASP A 136 64.49 38.53 1.26
N SER A 137 65.76 38.18 1.11
CA SER A 137 66.51 38.38 -0.13
C SER A 137 65.93 37.52 -1.27
N ALA A 138 66.13 37.92 -2.53
CA ALA A 138 65.64 37.14 -3.69
C ALA A 138 66.18 35.69 -3.74
N ALA A 139 67.32 35.43 -3.10
CA ALA A 139 67.89 34.10 -2.94
C ALA A 139 67.11 33.25 -1.91
N GLU A 140 66.77 33.84 -0.75
CA GLU A 140 65.97 33.17 0.29
C GLU A 140 64.54 32.88 -0.18
N ILE A 141 63.94 33.77 -0.98
CA ILE A 141 62.61 33.54 -1.59
C ILE A 141 62.67 32.33 -2.54
N ARG A 142 63.70 32.24 -3.39
CA ARG A 142 63.87 31.08 -4.30
C ARG A 142 64.12 29.78 -3.55
N GLU A 143 64.86 29.83 -2.44
CA GLU A 143 65.13 28.66 -1.62
C GLU A 143 63.88 28.18 -0.86
N LEU A 144 63.08 29.12 -0.33
CA LEU A 144 61.77 28.85 0.25
C LEU A 144 60.78 28.30 -0.79
N GLU A 145 60.78 28.83 -2.01
CA GLU A 145 59.96 28.32 -3.13
C GLU A 145 60.39 26.91 -3.54
N LYS A 146 61.69 26.65 -3.63
CA LYS A 146 62.24 25.31 -3.91
C LYS A 146 61.89 24.33 -2.80
N HIS A 147 62.05 24.73 -1.54
CA HIS A 147 61.67 23.92 -0.37
C HIS A 147 60.15 23.67 -0.32
N LYS A 148 59.31 24.66 -0.62
CA LYS A 148 57.85 24.49 -0.76
C LYS A 148 57.51 23.55 -1.92
N LEU A 149 58.19 23.66 -3.06
CA LEU A 149 57.98 22.79 -4.21
C LEU A 149 58.39 21.34 -3.91
N ASP A 150 59.51 21.15 -3.22
CA ASP A 150 59.98 19.84 -2.77
C ASP A 150 59.08 19.25 -1.68
N GLN A 151 58.58 20.06 -0.75
CA GLN A 151 57.55 19.66 0.21
C GLN A 151 56.23 19.29 -0.49
N LEU A 152 55.81 20.03 -1.51
CA LEU A 152 54.63 19.70 -2.33
C LEU A 152 54.83 18.43 -3.13
N ARG A 153 56.04 18.19 -3.69
CA ARG A 153 56.40 16.94 -4.37
C ARG A 153 56.37 15.75 -3.42
N ARG A 154 57.05 15.84 -2.28
CA ARG A 154 57.03 14.81 -1.23
C ARG A 154 55.62 14.56 -0.71
N SER A 155 54.85 15.62 -0.45
CA SER A 155 53.45 15.51 -0.04
C SER A 155 52.59 14.84 -1.10
N ARG A 156 52.80 15.13 -2.40
CA ARG A 156 52.12 14.44 -3.51
C ARG A 156 52.53 12.98 -3.64
N GLU A 157 53.79 12.64 -3.44
CA GLU A 157 54.29 11.25 -3.47
C GLU A 157 53.76 10.43 -2.28
N ILE A 158 53.83 10.99 -1.07
CA ILE A 158 53.22 10.41 0.13
C ILE A 158 51.71 10.23 -0.07
N ARG A 159 51.04 11.21 -0.69
CA ARG A 159 49.60 11.12 -0.99
C ARG A 159 49.28 10.10 -2.09
N LYS A 160 50.15 9.92 -3.10
CA LYS A 160 50.02 8.86 -4.11
C LYS A 160 50.19 7.48 -3.48
N LEU A 161 51.18 7.31 -2.60
CA LEU A 161 51.41 6.06 -1.88
C LEU A 161 50.27 5.75 -0.91
N SER A 162 49.75 6.77 -0.20
CA SER A 162 48.64 6.58 0.75
C SER A 162 47.26 6.39 0.10
N THR A 163 47.12 6.67 -1.20
CA THR A 163 45.88 6.47 -1.96
C THR A 163 45.90 5.23 -2.84
N SER A 164 47.05 4.59 -3.00
CA SER A 164 47.18 3.30 -3.69
C SER A 164 46.66 2.17 -2.82
N ILE A 165 45.88 1.25 -3.39
CA ILE A 165 45.40 0.05 -2.68
C ILE A 165 46.47 -1.06 -2.60
N GLY A 166 47.66 -0.85 -3.18
CA GLY A 166 48.73 -1.85 -3.20
C GLY A 166 48.51 -2.95 -4.24
N GLU A 167 49.20 -4.08 -4.06
CA GLU A 167 49.00 -5.28 -4.87
C GLU A 167 47.79 -6.08 -4.40
N LEU A 168 47.13 -6.76 -5.34
CA LEU A 168 46.01 -7.62 -5.02
C LEU A 168 46.53 -9.01 -4.66
N PRO A 169 46.09 -9.61 -3.54
CA PRO A 169 46.44 -10.98 -3.22
C PRO A 169 45.86 -11.94 -4.27
N PRO A 170 46.46 -13.12 -4.47
CA PRO A 170 45.92 -14.12 -5.37
C PRO A 170 44.56 -14.65 -4.88
N VAL A 171 43.71 -15.05 -5.81
CA VAL A 171 42.44 -15.73 -5.52
C VAL A 171 42.74 -17.04 -4.79
N ARG A 172 42.26 -17.19 -3.56
CA ARG A 172 42.54 -18.38 -2.72
C ARG A 172 41.88 -19.65 -3.24
N TYR A 173 40.63 -19.54 -3.70
CA TYR A 173 39.84 -20.67 -4.20
C TYR A 173 39.40 -20.47 -5.66
N PRO A 174 40.34 -20.54 -6.63
CA PRO A 174 40.04 -20.25 -8.03
C PRO A 174 39.06 -21.24 -8.67
N SER A 175 39.03 -22.50 -8.21
CA SER A 175 38.07 -23.49 -8.70
C SER A 175 36.64 -23.17 -8.26
N ILE A 176 36.43 -22.78 -6.99
CA ILE A 176 35.12 -22.37 -6.49
C ILE A 176 34.62 -21.13 -7.22
N LYS A 177 35.47 -20.12 -7.37
CA LYS A 177 35.16 -18.92 -8.16
C LYS A 177 34.74 -19.26 -9.60
N ARG A 178 35.32 -20.29 -10.21
CA ARG A 178 34.91 -20.73 -11.56
C ARG A 178 33.57 -21.46 -11.54
N LEU A 179 33.36 -22.37 -10.60
CA LEU A 179 32.12 -23.16 -10.49
C LEU A 179 30.91 -22.26 -10.23
N CYS A 180 31.01 -21.36 -9.26
CA CYS A 180 29.94 -20.42 -8.92
C CYS A 180 29.67 -19.36 -10.00
N ARG A 181 30.44 -19.30 -11.09
CA ARG A 181 30.27 -18.27 -12.12
C ARG A 181 28.92 -18.39 -12.84
N PHE A 182 28.44 -19.61 -13.05
CA PHE A 182 27.18 -19.89 -13.75
C PHE A 182 26.28 -20.80 -12.90
N ASP A 183 26.40 -20.67 -11.59
CA ASP A 183 25.61 -21.41 -10.61
C ASP A 183 25.35 -20.48 -9.42
N LEU A 184 24.25 -19.76 -9.51
CA LEU A 184 23.81 -18.82 -8.47
C LEU A 184 23.48 -19.55 -7.17
N GLN A 185 22.91 -20.75 -7.23
CA GLN A 185 22.58 -21.54 -6.04
C GLN A 185 23.86 -21.87 -5.24
N LEU A 186 24.87 -22.42 -5.91
CA LEU A 186 26.16 -22.73 -5.31
C LEU A 186 26.85 -21.45 -4.80
N PHE A 187 26.74 -20.34 -5.54
CA PHE A 187 27.26 -19.05 -5.08
C PHE A 187 26.61 -18.62 -3.76
N GLU A 188 25.28 -18.68 -3.66
CA GLU A 188 24.55 -18.27 -2.46
C GLU A 188 24.87 -19.15 -1.25
N GLN A 189 24.94 -20.46 -1.44
CA GLN A 189 25.25 -21.40 -0.36
C GLN A 189 26.72 -21.29 0.08
N TRP A 190 27.65 -21.13 -0.85
CA TRP A 190 29.07 -21.10 -0.52
C TRP A 190 29.54 -19.73 -0.04
N PHE A 191 29.17 -18.63 -0.67
CA PHE A 191 29.69 -17.32 -0.27
C PHE A 191 29.01 -16.73 0.96
N PHE A 192 27.80 -17.18 1.30
CA PHE A 192 27.03 -16.61 2.41
C PHE A 192 26.62 -17.68 3.43
N PRO A 193 27.59 -18.32 4.12
CA PRO A 193 27.34 -19.42 5.05
C PRO A 193 26.46 -19.06 6.24
N ASN A 194 26.43 -17.78 6.62
CA ASN A 194 25.71 -17.30 7.80
C ASN A 194 24.31 -16.74 7.47
N SER A 195 23.85 -16.92 6.22
CA SER A 195 22.52 -16.51 5.79
C SER A 195 21.90 -17.58 4.89
N THR A 196 22.12 -17.52 3.57
CA THR A 196 21.58 -18.52 2.62
C THR A 196 22.27 -19.87 2.65
N GLY A 197 23.44 -19.96 3.28
CA GLY A 197 24.15 -21.21 3.52
C GLY A 197 23.88 -21.85 4.88
N LEU A 198 22.92 -21.35 5.67
CA LEU A 198 22.55 -21.95 6.97
C LEU A 198 21.87 -23.32 6.83
N GLY A 199 21.20 -23.57 5.70
CA GLY A 199 20.54 -24.82 5.38
C GLY A 199 20.36 -24.99 3.87
N PRO A 200 20.00 -26.19 3.40
CA PRO A 200 19.70 -26.41 1.99
C PRO A 200 18.43 -25.64 1.60
N PHE A 201 18.39 -25.17 0.35
CA PHE A 201 17.19 -24.56 -0.20
C PHE A 201 16.11 -25.61 -0.45
N GLY A 202 14.84 -25.23 -0.24
CA GLY A 202 13.69 -26.03 -0.67
C GLY A 202 13.49 -25.98 -2.18
N PRO A 203 12.77 -26.95 -2.79
CA PRO A 203 12.54 -26.97 -4.24
C PRO A 203 11.96 -25.67 -4.82
N PRO A 204 11.01 -24.97 -4.15
CA PRO A 204 10.51 -23.69 -4.67
C PRO A 204 11.56 -22.57 -4.65
N GLN A 205 12.45 -22.55 -3.65
CA GLN A 205 13.54 -21.57 -3.57
C GLN A 205 14.56 -21.80 -4.69
N ILE A 206 14.93 -23.06 -4.95
CA ILE A 206 15.82 -23.44 -6.06
C ILE A 206 15.21 -22.95 -7.39
N GLY A 207 13.94 -23.26 -7.64
CA GLY A 207 13.28 -22.82 -8.88
C GLY A 207 13.21 -21.28 -9.04
N ILE A 208 13.22 -20.52 -7.95
CA ILE A 208 13.28 -19.05 -7.99
C ILE A 208 14.70 -18.56 -8.28
N ILE A 209 15.70 -19.18 -7.64
CA ILE A 209 17.12 -18.91 -7.88
C ILE A 209 17.46 -19.17 -9.36
N ASP A 210 17.00 -20.29 -9.93
CA ASP A 210 17.21 -20.62 -11.35
C ASP A 210 16.61 -19.55 -12.29
N ARG A 211 15.40 -19.06 -11.95
CA ARG A 211 14.76 -17.98 -12.72
C ARG A 211 15.49 -16.65 -12.59
N PHE A 212 16.10 -16.39 -11.43
CA PHE A 212 16.90 -15.21 -11.18
C PHE A 212 18.22 -15.27 -11.97
N GLU A 213 18.88 -16.43 -11.97
CA GLU A 213 20.05 -16.71 -12.79
C GLU A 213 19.73 -16.49 -14.28
N LEU A 214 18.64 -17.10 -14.77
CA LEU A 214 18.17 -16.92 -16.14
C LEU A 214 17.93 -15.44 -16.47
N ALA A 215 17.33 -14.69 -15.55
CA ALA A 215 17.05 -13.26 -15.70
C ALA A 215 18.33 -12.40 -15.78
N CYS A 216 19.47 -12.88 -15.29
CA CYS A 216 20.76 -12.19 -15.45
C CYS A 216 21.35 -12.39 -16.86
N PHE A 217 20.98 -13.47 -17.55
CA PHE A 217 21.48 -13.77 -18.91
C PHE A 217 20.52 -13.32 -20.02
N HIS A 218 19.22 -13.37 -19.76
CA HIS A 218 18.18 -13.11 -20.75
C HIS A 218 17.10 -12.18 -20.20
N PRO A 219 16.61 -11.22 -21.01
CA PRO A 219 15.49 -10.37 -20.63
C PRO A 219 14.25 -11.19 -20.28
N TYR A 220 13.93 -11.25 -18.99
CA TYR A 220 12.89 -12.11 -18.46
C TYR A 220 12.07 -11.37 -17.39
N ARG A 221 10.75 -11.60 -17.35
CA ARG A 221 9.85 -11.00 -16.35
C ARG A 221 9.16 -12.10 -15.58
N PHE A 222 9.46 -12.19 -14.29
CA PHE A 222 8.78 -13.13 -13.43
C PHE A 222 8.48 -12.54 -12.07
N GLN A 223 7.43 -13.10 -11.48
CA GLN A 223 6.98 -12.81 -10.16
C GLN A 223 7.14 -14.06 -9.30
N ALA A 224 7.85 -13.93 -8.18
CA ALA A 224 7.90 -14.94 -7.14
C ALA A 224 7.01 -14.49 -5.99
N LEU A 225 5.91 -15.20 -5.79
CA LEU A 225 5.09 -15.08 -4.60
C LEU A 225 5.65 -16.03 -3.56
N LEU A 226 6.18 -15.45 -2.48
CA LEU A 226 6.96 -16.14 -1.46
C LEU A 226 6.35 -15.89 -0.10
N SER A 227 6.24 -16.94 0.71
CA SER A 227 5.81 -16.83 2.09
C SER A 227 6.81 -16.02 2.92
N ARG A 228 6.33 -15.42 4.02
CA ARG A 228 7.23 -14.78 4.98
C ARG A 228 8.17 -15.84 5.57
N GLY A 229 9.43 -15.45 5.80
CA GLY A 229 10.46 -16.36 6.30
C GLY A 229 11.31 -17.03 5.20
N PHE A 230 10.90 -17.01 3.93
CA PHE A 230 11.62 -17.66 2.82
C PHE A 230 12.87 -16.92 2.31
N VAL A 231 13.46 -16.02 3.11
CA VAL A 231 14.72 -15.30 2.82
C VAL A 231 14.77 -14.54 1.47
N LYS A 232 13.60 -14.16 0.92
CA LYS A 232 13.41 -13.52 -0.40
C LYS A 232 14.31 -12.31 -0.68
N THR A 233 14.41 -11.38 0.27
CA THR A 233 15.23 -10.17 0.15
C THR A 233 16.71 -10.51 0.14
N THR A 234 17.12 -11.49 0.94
CA THR A 234 18.51 -11.95 1.06
C THR A 234 18.98 -12.61 -0.24
N ILE A 235 18.18 -13.53 -0.80
CA ILE A 235 18.43 -14.15 -2.12
C ILE A 235 18.61 -13.06 -3.18
N SER A 236 17.70 -12.09 -3.21
CA SER A 236 17.78 -10.97 -4.16
C SER A 236 19.06 -10.14 -4.02
N VAL A 237 19.47 -9.83 -2.79
CA VAL A 237 20.70 -9.09 -2.51
C VAL A 237 21.93 -9.87 -2.97
N HIS A 238 21.99 -11.17 -2.67
CA HIS A 238 23.10 -12.03 -3.07
C HIS A 238 23.18 -12.19 -4.59
N ALA A 239 22.05 -12.37 -5.26
CA ALA A 239 21.99 -12.46 -6.71
C ALA A 239 22.45 -11.16 -7.40
N LEU A 240 22.17 -9.99 -6.83
CA LEU A 240 22.71 -8.71 -7.32
C LEU A 240 24.23 -8.60 -7.12
N ILE A 241 24.75 -9.10 -6.00
CA ILE A 241 26.20 -9.20 -5.76
C ILE A 241 26.83 -10.12 -6.80
N TRP A 242 26.27 -11.31 -6.99
CA TRP A 242 26.72 -12.31 -7.97
C TRP A 242 26.79 -11.73 -9.37
N ALA A 243 25.69 -11.10 -9.82
CA ALA A 243 25.59 -10.51 -11.14
C ALA A 243 26.64 -9.41 -11.37
N ALA A 244 26.95 -8.62 -10.34
CA ALA A 244 27.97 -7.58 -10.42
C ALA A 244 29.40 -8.16 -10.38
N LEU A 245 29.69 -9.11 -9.48
CA LEU A 245 31.03 -9.69 -9.30
C LEU A 245 31.51 -10.48 -10.51
N TYR A 246 30.61 -11.22 -11.17
CA TYR A 246 30.94 -11.96 -12.39
C TYR A 246 30.73 -11.17 -13.67
N GLY A 247 30.22 -9.93 -13.59
CA GLY A 247 29.98 -9.07 -14.74
C GLY A 247 28.82 -9.52 -15.63
N HIS A 248 27.89 -10.32 -15.09
CA HIS A 248 26.68 -10.75 -15.82
C HIS A 248 25.72 -9.58 -16.06
N SER A 249 25.73 -8.60 -15.16
CA SER A 249 24.99 -7.33 -15.32
C SER A 249 25.92 -6.15 -15.04
N LEU A 250 26.03 -5.24 -16.01
CA LEU A 250 26.80 -4.00 -15.85
C LEU A 250 26.06 -2.98 -14.99
N SER A 251 24.74 -3.07 -14.90
CA SER A 251 23.92 -2.20 -14.07
C SER A 251 22.67 -2.94 -13.63
N SER A 252 22.47 -3.00 -12.32
CA SER A 252 21.28 -3.58 -11.72
C SER A 252 20.63 -2.59 -10.75
N VAL A 253 19.34 -2.73 -10.53
CA VAL A 253 18.61 -1.92 -9.55
C VAL A 253 17.74 -2.78 -8.65
N PHE A 254 17.78 -2.48 -7.35
CA PHE A 254 16.88 -3.00 -6.33
C PHE A 254 15.81 -1.94 -6.00
N LEU A 255 14.55 -2.32 -6.04
CA LEU A 255 13.40 -1.45 -5.80
C LEU A 255 12.62 -1.95 -4.59
N GLY A 256 12.71 -1.23 -3.47
CA GLY A 256 11.89 -1.51 -2.28
C GLY A 256 10.53 -0.81 -2.33
N ALA A 257 9.59 -1.20 -1.46
CA ALA A 257 8.29 -0.54 -1.33
C ALA A 257 8.40 0.99 -1.11
N ASN A 258 9.48 1.42 -0.43
CA ASN A 258 9.85 2.79 -0.09
C ASN A 258 11.39 2.93 -0.03
N ASP A 259 11.89 4.16 0.17
CA ASP A 259 13.34 4.45 0.19
C ASP A 259 14.05 3.86 1.42
N GLU A 260 13.36 3.65 2.53
CA GLU A 260 13.92 3.07 3.76
C GLU A 260 14.30 1.61 3.57
N LEU A 261 13.37 0.80 3.02
CA LEU A 261 13.62 -0.60 2.68
C LEU A 261 14.73 -0.74 1.64
N ALA A 262 14.73 0.13 0.62
CA ALA A 262 15.78 0.14 -0.40
C ALA A 262 17.17 0.47 0.19
N SER A 263 17.25 1.46 1.09
CA SER A 263 18.49 1.80 1.79
C SER A 263 18.98 0.67 2.68
N GLY A 264 18.06 -0.09 3.29
CA GLY A 264 18.36 -1.32 4.03
C GLY A 264 19.06 -2.37 3.18
N ALA A 265 18.55 -2.63 1.98
CA ALA A 265 19.17 -3.56 1.01
C ALA A 265 20.56 -3.09 0.55
N CYS A 266 20.74 -1.79 0.28
CA CYS A 266 22.06 -1.22 -0.01
C CYS A 266 23.04 -1.45 1.13
N GLY A 267 22.61 -1.19 2.37
CA GLY A 267 23.39 -1.46 3.56
C GLY A 267 23.80 -2.93 3.69
N SER A 268 22.92 -3.87 3.33
CA SER A 268 23.21 -5.31 3.32
C SER A 268 24.28 -5.67 2.29
N ILE A 269 24.14 -5.21 1.04
CA ILE A 269 25.15 -5.42 -0.02
C ILE A 269 26.52 -4.89 0.42
N LYS A 270 26.55 -3.68 0.98
CA LYS A 270 27.79 -3.06 1.46
C LYS A 270 28.45 -3.86 2.57
N ARG A 271 27.66 -4.39 3.53
CA ARG A 271 28.18 -5.21 4.62
C ARG A 271 28.83 -6.48 4.08
N GLU A 272 28.18 -7.18 3.15
CA GLU A 272 28.74 -8.37 2.53
C GLU A 272 30.06 -8.07 1.80
N LEU A 273 30.07 -7.07 0.92
CA LEU A 273 31.29 -6.70 0.17
C LEU A 273 32.45 -6.21 1.06
N THR A 274 32.14 -5.70 2.26
CA THR A 274 33.16 -5.20 3.20
C THR A 274 33.68 -6.31 4.11
N PHE A 275 32.80 -7.12 4.70
CA PHE A 275 33.14 -7.96 5.85
C PHE A 275 33.09 -9.47 5.56
N ASN A 276 32.58 -9.90 4.41
CA ASN A 276 32.53 -11.32 4.07
C ASN A 276 33.92 -11.84 3.66
N GLU A 277 34.51 -12.72 4.48
CA GLU A 277 35.85 -13.27 4.22
C GLU A 277 35.88 -14.20 3.00
N ARG A 278 34.81 -14.97 2.73
CA ARG A 278 34.77 -15.84 1.55
C ARG A 278 34.76 -15.03 0.25
N LEU A 279 34.01 -13.93 0.22
CA LEU A 279 34.06 -12.98 -0.89
C LEU A 279 35.46 -12.33 -0.98
N HIS A 280 36.08 -12.00 0.15
CA HIS A 280 37.42 -11.41 0.16
C HIS A 280 38.49 -12.32 -0.45
N GLU A 281 38.44 -13.60 -0.11
CA GLU A 281 39.36 -14.63 -0.56
C GLU A 281 39.21 -14.96 -2.05
N CYS A 282 38.02 -14.77 -2.62
CA CYS A 282 37.76 -15.12 -4.02
C CYS A 282 37.69 -13.91 -4.97
N PHE A 283 37.32 -12.73 -4.47
CA PHE A 283 37.19 -11.50 -5.25
C PHE A 283 38.06 -10.37 -4.66
N PRO A 284 39.38 -10.59 -4.53
CA PRO A 284 40.28 -9.56 -4.02
C PRO A 284 40.24 -8.28 -4.89
N GLU A 285 40.00 -8.42 -6.20
CA GLU A 285 39.88 -7.31 -7.13
C GLU A 285 38.69 -6.38 -6.86
N VAL A 286 37.72 -6.79 -6.03
CA VAL A 286 36.60 -5.94 -5.61
C VAL A 286 36.71 -5.59 -4.13
N THR A 287 36.92 -6.60 -3.28
CA THR A 287 36.83 -6.46 -1.83
C THR A 287 38.04 -5.74 -1.21
N VAL A 288 39.25 -5.90 -1.75
CA VAL A 288 40.45 -5.17 -1.25
C VAL A 288 40.26 -3.66 -1.43
N PRO A 289 39.92 -3.14 -2.63
CA PRO A 289 39.64 -1.72 -2.77
C PRO A 289 38.48 -1.24 -1.90
N ILE A 290 37.41 -2.02 -1.74
CA ILE A 290 36.28 -1.66 -0.86
C ILE A 290 36.72 -1.57 0.61
N ARG A 291 37.45 -2.57 1.12
CA ARG A 291 37.99 -2.58 2.49
C ARG A 291 38.96 -1.41 2.73
N ALA A 292 39.76 -1.05 1.73
CA ALA A 292 40.68 0.10 1.80
C ALA A 292 39.96 1.46 1.98
N LEU A 293 38.66 1.54 1.66
CA LEU A 293 37.85 2.72 1.97
C LEU A 293 37.67 2.94 3.48
N ASP A 294 37.80 1.91 4.32
CA ASP A 294 37.68 2.00 5.79
C ASP A 294 36.39 2.73 6.21
N GLY A 295 35.29 2.42 5.52
CA GLY A 295 33.98 3.05 5.74
C GLY A 295 33.88 4.53 5.40
N LYS A 296 34.87 5.12 4.69
CA LYS A 296 34.94 6.56 4.37
C LYS A 296 34.74 6.79 2.87
N PRO A 297 33.52 7.14 2.41
CA PRO A 297 33.23 7.40 0.98
C PRO A 297 34.11 8.48 0.35
N GLN A 298 34.65 9.42 1.14
CA GLN A 298 35.56 10.47 0.66
C GLN A 298 36.86 9.91 0.05
N ARG A 299 37.23 8.67 0.40
CA ARG A 299 38.43 8.00 -0.13
C ARG A 299 38.25 7.50 -1.56
N CYS A 300 37.00 7.32 -2.02
CA CYS A 300 36.70 6.79 -3.36
C CYS A 300 37.36 7.60 -4.49
N LEU A 301 37.29 8.94 -4.43
CA LEU A 301 37.79 9.83 -5.50
C LEU A 301 39.30 9.77 -5.69
N GLY A 302 40.05 9.51 -4.62
CA GLY A 302 41.52 9.45 -4.66
C GLY A 302 42.08 8.05 -4.86
N GLN A 303 41.27 7.01 -4.66
CA GLN A 303 41.73 5.62 -4.63
C GLN A 303 42.31 5.19 -5.98
N SER A 304 43.52 4.65 -5.98
CA SER A 304 44.21 4.21 -7.18
C SER A 304 44.76 2.79 -7.08
N TYR A 305 44.94 2.14 -8.23
CA TYR A 305 45.58 0.84 -8.40
C TYR A 305 46.50 0.91 -9.62
N GLN A 306 47.77 0.52 -9.47
CA GLN A 306 48.78 0.58 -10.52
C GLN A 306 48.82 1.94 -11.27
N GLY A 307 48.69 3.03 -10.51
CA GLY A 307 48.72 4.40 -11.04
C GLY A 307 47.45 4.87 -11.76
N ARG A 308 46.39 4.05 -11.83
CA ARG A 308 45.09 4.41 -12.40
C ARG A 308 44.04 4.57 -11.30
N LEU A 309 43.13 5.53 -11.44
CA LEU A 309 42.03 5.71 -10.48
C LEU A 309 41.04 4.54 -10.59
N THR A 310 40.65 4.01 -9.45
CA THR A 310 39.66 2.92 -9.35
C THR A 310 38.22 3.44 -9.41
N MET A 311 38.00 4.70 -8.99
CA MET A 311 36.72 5.42 -9.07
C MET A 311 35.48 4.63 -8.57
N PRO A 312 35.53 3.94 -7.42
CA PRO A 312 34.33 3.34 -6.86
C PRO A 312 33.33 4.42 -6.42
N GLU A 313 32.07 4.06 -6.25
CA GLU A 313 31.05 4.89 -5.64
C GLU A 313 30.43 4.14 -4.46
N TRP A 314 30.25 4.83 -3.33
CA TRP A 314 29.84 4.20 -2.08
C TRP A 314 28.83 5.07 -1.31
N THR A 315 27.69 5.38 -1.92
CA THR A 315 26.62 6.22 -1.34
C THR A 315 25.49 5.39 -0.73
N SER A 316 24.49 6.00 -0.09
CA SER A 316 23.38 5.26 0.53
C SER A 316 22.50 4.52 -0.48
N ASP A 317 22.52 4.90 -1.76
CA ASP A 317 21.62 4.40 -2.79
C ASP A 317 22.33 3.87 -4.05
N THR A 318 23.66 4.00 -4.14
CA THR A 318 24.45 3.61 -5.30
C THR A 318 25.80 3.01 -4.87
N ILE A 319 26.11 1.86 -5.47
CA ILE A 319 27.38 1.16 -5.35
C ILE A 319 27.95 1.00 -6.75
N VAL A 320 29.16 1.54 -6.98
CA VAL A 320 29.92 1.28 -8.21
C VAL A 320 31.18 0.51 -7.82
N MET A 321 31.32 -0.68 -8.41
CA MET A 321 32.46 -1.54 -8.16
C MET A 321 33.77 -0.87 -8.60
N PRO A 322 34.89 -1.10 -7.89
CA PRO A 322 36.20 -0.57 -8.27
C PRO A 322 36.58 -0.96 -9.70
N THR A 323 37.10 0.00 -10.46
CA THR A 323 37.59 -0.25 -11.83
C THR A 323 39.01 -0.83 -11.75
N ILE A 324 39.12 -2.15 -11.90
CA ILE A 324 40.39 -2.89 -11.83
C ILE A 324 40.66 -3.60 -13.15
N PRO A 325 41.78 -3.33 -13.86
CA PRO A 325 42.09 -3.99 -15.11
C PRO A 325 41.97 -5.52 -15.04
N GLY A 326 41.26 -6.13 -15.99
CA GLY A 326 41.03 -7.59 -16.04
C GLY A 326 39.91 -8.12 -15.13
N SER A 327 39.35 -7.29 -14.23
CA SER A 327 38.20 -7.69 -13.41
C SER A 327 36.89 -7.60 -14.20
N ALA A 328 36.11 -8.68 -14.20
CA ALA A 328 34.76 -8.72 -14.77
C ALA A 328 33.79 -7.77 -14.05
N ALA A 329 34.03 -7.49 -12.77
CA ALA A 329 33.23 -6.59 -11.96
C ALA A 329 33.51 -5.09 -12.21
N SER A 330 34.50 -4.76 -13.04
CA SER A 330 35.00 -3.39 -13.18
C SER A 330 33.92 -2.38 -13.52
N GLY A 331 33.63 -1.49 -12.57
CA GLY A 331 32.63 -0.44 -12.73
C GLY A 331 31.20 -0.94 -12.93
N CYS A 332 30.90 -2.18 -12.53
CA CYS A 332 29.53 -2.67 -12.41
C CYS A 332 28.79 -1.86 -11.35
N ILE A 333 27.48 -1.70 -11.55
CA ILE A 333 26.68 -0.73 -10.79
C ILE A 333 25.51 -1.46 -10.14
N ILE A 334 25.31 -1.24 -8.84
CA ILE A 334 24.10 -1.62 -8.13
C ILE A 334 23.47 -0.37 -7.54
N GLN A 335 22.24 -0.06 -7.95
CA GLN A 335 21.46 1.05 -7.41
C GLN A 335 20.31 0.50 -6.56
N THR A 336 19.90 1.25 -5.54
CA THR A 336 18.76 0.89 -4.68
C THR A 336 17.84 2.09 -4.51
N LYS A 337 16.55 1.98 -4.83
CA LYS A 337 15.59 3.09 -4.68
C LYS A 337 14.22 2.62 -4.22
N GLY A 338 13.41 3.50 -3.65
CA GLY A 338 11.99 3.24 -3.49
C GLY A 338 11.27 3.17 -4.84
N LEU A 339 10.23 2.34 -4.92
CA LEU A 339 9.48 2.06 -6.15
C LEU A 339 8.99 3.34 -6.86
N GLU A 340 8.44 4.30 -6.12
CA GLU A 340 7.92 5.55 -6.71
C GLU A 340 9.04 6.47 -7.23
N ALA A 341 10.22 6.45 -6.60
CA ALA A 341 11.35 7.28 -7.01
C ALA A 341 11.97 6.81 -8.34
N ALA A 342 11.89 5.50 -8.62
CA ALA A 342 12.47 4.88 -9.81
C ALA A 342 11.75 5.19 -11.13
N ALA A 343 10.52 5.71 -11.09
CA ALA A 343 9.71 6.00 -12.29
C ALA A 343 10.34 7.06 -13.24
N ARG A 344 11.38 7.80 -12.81
CA ARG A 344 11.94 8.96 -13.51
C ARG A 344 13.15 8.67 -14.42
N GLY A 345 13.28 7.44 -14.93
CA GLY A 345 14.35 7.09 -15.87
C GLY A 345 15.72 6.95 -15.20
N LEU A 346 16.08 5.72 -14.82
CA LEU A 346 17.38 5.42 -14.22
C LEU A 346 18.45 5.23 -15.31
N SER A 347 19.54 5.99 -15.20
CA SER A 347 20.76 5.81 -15.97
C SER A 347 21.95 6.31 -15.16
N TYR A 348 23.10 5.69 -15.36
CA TYR A 348 24.35 6.07 -14.70
C TYR A 348 25.43 6.36 -15.74
N LYS A 349 26.15 7.48 -15.59
CA LYS A 349 27.24 7.87 -16.49
C LYS A 349 28.57 7.34 -15.94
N ARG A 350 29.17 6.38 -16.63
CA ARG A 350 30.47 5.80 -16.25
C ARG A 350 31.63 6.76 -16.52
N THR A 351 32.77 6.43 -15.93
CA THR A 351 34.04 7.14 -16.11
C THR A 351 34.55 7.12 -17.55
N ASP A 352 34.16 6.13 -18.35
CA ASP A 352 34.43 6.04 -19.80
C ASP A 352 33.46 6.90 -20.65
N GLY A 353 32.53 7.63 -20.01
CA GLY A 353 31.56 8.50 -20.65
C GLY A 353 30.28 7.80 -21.13
N ARG A 354 30.19 6.47 -21.05
CA ARG A 354 28.99 5.72 -21.46
C ARG A 354 27.88 5.85 -20.42
N ASN A 355 26.66 6.07 -20.90
CA ASN A 355 25.46 5.99 -20.07
C ASN A 355 24.96 4.55 -20.04
N ILE A 356 25.03 3.89 -18.89
CA ILE A 356 24.51 2.54 -18.68
C ILE A 356 23.14 2.62 -18.03
N ARG A 357 22.22 1.77 -18.50
CA ARG A 357 20.88 1.58 -17.95
C ARG A 357 20.77 0.21 -17.28
N PRO A 358 19.84 0.04 -16.31
CA PRO A 358 19.65 -1.24 -15.65
C PRO A 358 19.31 -2.36 -16.64
N GLN A 359 20.01 -3.48 -16.53
CA GLN A 359 19.74 -4.74 -17.25
C GLN A 359 18.92 -5.69 -16.38
N VAL A 360 19.13 -5.66 -15.07
CA VAL A 360 18.39 -6.47 -14.09
C VAL A 360 17.72 -5.54 -13.08
N ILE A 361 16.41 -5.71 -12.90
CA ILE A 361 15.58 -4.93 -11.98
C ILE A 361 14.93 -5.90 -11.01
N VAL A 362 15.17 -5.72 -9.72
CA VAL A 362 14.52 -6.48 -8.66
C VAL A 362 13.54 -5.56 -7.96
N ILE A 363 12.30 -5.99 -7.81
CA ILE A 363 11.26 -5.32 -7.04
C ILE A 363 10.96 -6.20 -5.85
N ASP A 364 11.27 -5.74 -4.65
CA ASP A 364 11.12 -6.52 -3.41
C ASP A 364 10.02 -5.91 -2.55
N ASP A 365 9.00 -6.72 -2.25
CA ASP A 365 7.79 -6.34 -1.53
C ASP A 365 7.25 -4.98 -1.99
N PRO A 366 6.67 -4.88 -3.21
CA PRO A 366 6.29 -3.62 -3.84
C PRO A 366 5.18 -2.85 -3.10
N GLN A 367 4.66 -3.37 -1.99
CA GLN A 367 3.52 -2.84 -1.25
C GLN A 367 3.75 -2.98 0.26
N THR A 368 3.12 -2.08 1.02
CA THR A 368 2.90 -2.21 2.46
C THR A 368 1.44 -2.54 2.73
N GLU A 369 1.11 -3.00 3.94
CA GLU A 369 -0.26 -3.28 4.39
C GLU A 369 -1.21 -2.11 4.09
N LYS A 370 -0.82 -0.89 4.45
CA LYS A 370 -1.58 0.34 4.17
C LYS A 370 -1.85 0.57 2.68
N THR A 371 -0.92 0.20 1.80
CA THR A 371 -1.11 0.36 0.36
C THR A 371 -1.88 -0.79 -0.26
N SER A 372 -1.77 -2.01 0.29
CA SER A 372 -2.49 -3.20 -0.19
C SER A 372 -4.00 -3.08 -0.03
N THR A 373 -4.46 -2.42 1.04
CA THR A 373 -5.90 -2.17 1.29
C THR A 373 -6.49 -1.03 0.47
N SER A 374 -5.66 -0.18 -0.15
CA SER A 374 -6.11 1.01 -0.86
C SER A 374 -6.12 0.79 -2.37
N VAL A 375 -7.31 0.64 -2.96
CA VAL A 375 -7.48 0.46 -4.42
C VAL A 375 -6.75 1.54 -5.25
N PRO A 376 -6.88 2.85 -4.94
CA PRO A 376 -6.12 3.87 -5.68
C PRO A 376 -4.59 3.74 -5.54
N ALA A 377 -4.10 3.39 -4.34
CA ALA A 377 -2.67 3.21 -4.11
C ALA A 377 -2.11 1.99 -4.85
N THR A 378 -2.85 0.89 -4.84
CA THR A 378 -2.55 -0.34 -5.59
C THR A 378 -2.48 -0.05 -7.10
N LYS A 379 -3.50 0.62 -7.65
CA LYS A 379 -3.53 1.00 -9.08
C LYS A 379 -2.33 1.89 -9.45
N LYS A 380 -2.01 2.90 -8.62
CA LYS A 380 -0.87 3.81 -8.84
C LYS A 380 0.46 3.04 -8.89
N ARG A 381 0.69 2.12 -7.96
CA ARG A 381 1.93 1.32 -7.90
C ARG A 381 2.02 0.33 -9.07
N LEU A 382 0.91 -0.31 -9.43
CA LEU A 382 0.85 -1.18 -10.61
C LEU A 382 1.19 -0.39 -11.89
N ASP A 383 0.67 0.83 -12.02
CA ASP A 383 1.00 1.73 -13.13
C ASP A 383 2.49 2.11 -13.15
N ILE A 384 3.11 2.36 -11.99
CA ILE A 384 4.55 2.63 -11.89
C ILE A 384 5.35 1.42 -12.43
N ILE A 385 4.98 0.20 -12.06
CA ILE A 385 5.65 -1.02 -12.54
C ILE A 385 5.47 -1.18 -14.06
N ARG A 386 4.24 -1.04 -14.55
CA ARG A 386 3.89 -1.27 -15.96
C ARG A 386 4.41 -0.19 -16.90
N LYS A 387 4.28 1.09 -16.52
CA LYS A 387 4.58 2.23 -17.40
C LYS A 387 5.99 2.76 -17.17
N GLY A 388 6.44 2.81 -15.92
CA GLY A 388 7.75 3.33 -15.54
C GLY A 388 8.84 2.26 -15.55
N VAL A 389 8.79 1.34 -14.59
CA VAL A 389 9.85 0.34 -14.34
C VAL A 389 10.11 -0.53 -15.56
N SER A 390 9.04 -0.97 -16.24
CA SER A 390 9.14 -1.79 -17.45
C SER A 390 9.89 -1.15 -18.62
N ARG A 391 10.15 0.16 -18.58
CA ARG A 391 10.85 0.93 -19.62
C ARG A 391 12.26 1.38 -19.21
N LEU A 392 12.73 0.99 -18.02
CA LEU A 392 14.03 1.45 -17.51
C LEU A 392 15.22 1.00 -18.35
N GLY A 393 15.14 -0.16 -19.03
CA GLY A 393 16.18 -0.65 -19.94
C GLY A 393 16.46 0.25 -21.16
N GLY A 394 15.53 1.16 -21.51
CA GLY A 394 15.66 2.04 -22.68
C GLY A 394 15.11 1.45 -23.97
N HIS A 395 15.20 2.22 -25.06
CA HIS A 395 14.78 1.76 -26.40
C HIS A 395 15.86 0.85 -27.00
N GLY A 396 15.48 -0.32 -27.52
CA GLY A 396 16.41 -1.28 -28.15
C GLY A 396 17.02 -2.32 -27.20
N SER A 397 16.78 -2.24 -25.89
CA SER A 397 17.20 -3.25 -24.90
C SER A 397 16.11 -3.49 -23.86
N LYS A 398 15.78 -4.75 -23.60
CA LYS A 398 14.82 -5.14 -22.57
C LYS A 398 15.57 -5.46 -21.28
N ALA A 399 15.18 -4.83 -20.17
CA ALA A 399 15.65 -5.22 -18.85
C ALA A 399 14.81 -6.39 -18.32
N SER A 400 15.47 -7.28 -17.59
CA SER A 400 14.80 -8.29 -16.77
C SER A 400 14.15 -7.64 -15.56
N ILE A 401 12.98 -8.15 -15.16
CA ILE A 401 12.24 -7.66 -14.00
C ILE A 401 11.85 -8.86 -13.15
N ILE A 402 12.48 -8.96 -11.99
CA ILE A 402 12.12 -9.91 -10.95
C ILE A 402 11.27 -9.18 -9.93
N LEU A 403 10.09 -9.70 -9.61
CA LEU A 403 9.27 -9.17 -8.53
C LEU A 403 9.07 -10.23 -7.45
N ASN A 404 9.55 -9.98 -6.25
CA ASN A 404 9.23 -10.78 -5.08
C ASN A 404 8.12 -10.08 -4.29
N GLY A 405 7.13 -10.84 -3.85
CA GLY A 405 6.07 -10.28 -3.04
C GLY A 405 5.32 -11.32 -2.24
N THR A 406 4.70 -10.88 -1.15
CA THR A 406 3.74 -11.66 -0.38
C THR A 406 2.37 -10.99 -0.53
N PRO A 407 1.31 -11.71 -0.95
CA PRO A 407 -0.03 -11.15 -1.00
C PRO A 407 -0.51 -10.89 0.43
N LEU A 408 -0.97 -9.67 0.68
CA LEU A 408 -1.43 -9.22 2.00
C LEU A 408 -2.96 -9.16 2.05
N LYS A 409 -3.60 -8.83 0.93
CA LYS A 409 -5.05 -8.69 0.81
C LYS A 409 -5.53 -9.18 -0.54
N GLN A 410 -6.79 -9.60 -0.57
CA GLN A 410 -7.42 -10.03 -1.81
C GLN A 410 -7.39 -8.92 -2.86
N ASN A 411 -7.01 -9.25 -4.08
CA ASN A 411 -6.88 -8.31 -5.21
C ASN A 411 -5.90 -7.16 -4.95
N ASP A 412 -4.89 -7.35 -4.10
CA ASP A 412 -3.81 -6.37 -3.96
C ASP A 412 -2.91 -6.31 -5.22
N LEU A 413 -1.82 -5.53 -5.16
CA LEU A 413 -0.95 -5.34 -6.32
C LEU A 413 -0.33 -6.66 -6.80
N VAL A 414 0.12 -7.50 -5.87
CA VAL A 414 0.87 -8.71 -6.23
C VAL A 414 -0.08 -9.78 -6.77
N GLU A 415 -1.30 -9.88 -6.24
CA GLU A 415 -2.32 -10.75 -6.82
C GLU A 415 -2.80 -10.28 -8.19
N GLN A 416 -3.01 -8.96 -8.36
CA GLN A 416 -3.39 -8.42 -9.66
C GLN A 416 -2.31 -8.67 -10.70
N LEU A 417 -1.03 -8.49 -10.36
CA LEU A 417 0.08 -8.73 -11.29
C LEU A 417 0.22 -10.21 -11.67
N ALA A 418 -0.14 -11.11 -10.77
CA ALA A 418 -0.11 -12.56 -10.99
C ALA A 418 -1.18 -13.05 -11.99
N ASP A 419 -2.21 -12.25 -12.24
CA ASP A 419 -3.27 -12.57 -13.19
C ASP A 419 -2.77 -12.52 -14.63
N ARG A 420 -2.51 -13.70 -15.20
CA ARG A 420 -1.99 -13.87 -16.56
C ARG A 420 -2.92 -13.28 -17.62
N SER A 421 -4.22 -13.22 -17.38
CA SER A 421 -5.18 -12.61 -18.32
C SER A 421 -4.96 -11.10 -18.41
N LYS A 422 -4.65 -10.45 -17.29
CA LYS A 422 -4.36 -9.01 -17.20
C LYS A 422 -2.92 -8.68 -17.58
N HIS A 423 -2.00 -9.60 -17.31
CA HIS A 423 -0.55 -9.40 -17.47
C HIS A 423 0.15 -10.60 -18.16
N PRO A 424 -0.15 -10.87 -19.45
CA PRO A 424 0.35 -12.06 -20.15
C PRO A 424 1.87 -12.10 -20.32
N GLY A 425 2.56 -10.96 -20.14
CA GLY A 425 4.02 -10.87 -20.20
C GLY A 425 4.75 -11.19 -18.89
N TRP A 426 4.02 -11.62 -17.85
CA TRP A 426 4.57 -12.03 -16.56
C TRP A 426 4.37 -13.52 -16.35
N THR A 427 5.41 -14.18 -15.83
CA THR A 427 5.30 -15.56 -15.32
C THR A 427 5.30 -15.53 -13.81
N THR A 428 4.34 -16.19 -13.16
CA THR A 428 4.22 -16.19 -11.70
C THR A 428 4.48 -17.57 -11.12
N VAL A 429 5.26 -17.63 -10.05
CA VAL A 429 5.49 -18.82 -9.23
C VAL A 429 4.96 -18.53 -7.83
N ARG A 430 4.21 -19.47 -7.24
CA ARG A 430 3.76 -19.40 -5.85
C ARG A 430 4.47 -20.48 -5.03
N ALA A 431 5.05 -20.08 -3.91
CA ALA A 431 5.72 -20.96 -2.97
C ALA A 431 5.10 -20.76 -1.58
N PRO A 432 3.96 -21.43 -1.28
CA PRO A 432 3.39 -21.43 0.07
C PRO A 432 4.33 -22.15 1.04
N MET A 433 4.17 -21.91 2.33
CA MET A 433 4.94 -22.60 3.37
C MET A 433 4.63 -24.11 3.39
N LEU A 434 3.36 -24.47 3.23
CA LEU A 434 2.91 -25.85 3.11
C LEU A 434 2.38 -26.07 1.69
N THR A 435 2.91 -27.07 0.99
CA THR A 435 2.43 -27.42 -0.36
C THR A 435 1.18 -28.28 -0.31
N ARG A 436 0.95 -28.97 0.81
CA ARG A 436 -0.24 -29.77 1.07
C ARG A 436 -0.64 -29.67 2.54
N MET A 437 -1.93 -29.52 2.77
CA MET A 437 -2.58 -29.60 4.08
C MET A 437 -3.38 -30.91 4.17
N PRO A 438 -3.50 -31.51 5.36
CA PRO A 438 -4.43 -32.61 5.58
C PRO A 438 -5.88 -32.12 5.58
N ASP A 439 -6.83 -33.04 5.65
CA ASP A 439 -8.23 -32.69 5.79
C ASP A 439 -8.54 -32.03 7.14
N ARG A 440 -9.75 -31.48 7.25
CA ARG A 440 -10.17 -30.73 8.44
C ARG A 440 -10.26 -31.61 9.68
N GLU A 441 -10.66 -32.87 9.53
CA GLU A 441 -10.81 -33.78 10.66
C GLU A 441 -9.45 -34.10 11.27
N ALA A 442 -8.44 -34.38 10.45
CA ALA A 442 -7.07 -34.60 10.88
C ALA A 442 -6.46 -33.35 11.56
N LEU A 443 -6.74 -32.14 11.04
CA LEU A 443 -6.36 -30.89 11.70
C LEU A 443 -7.01 -30.72 13.07
N GLU A 444 -8.31 -30.98 13.19
CA GLU A 444 -9.06 -30.83 14.45
C GLU A 444 -8.64 -31.86 15.50
N ARG A 445 -8.34 -33.09 15.09
CA ARG A 445 -7.99 -34.20 15.99
C ARG A 445 -6.79 -33.90 16.89
N HIS A 446 -5.74 -33.29 16.32
CA HIS A 446 -4.50 -33.00 17.06
C HIS A 446 -4.17 -31.52 17.12
N TRP A 447 -4.05 -30.85 15.97
CA TRP A 447 -3.52 -29.49 15.89
C TRP A 447 -4.44 -28.43 16.48
N LEU A 448 -5.71 -28.40 16.07
CA LEU A 448 -6.69 -27.39 16.53
C LEU A 448 -7.41 -27.81 17.83
N GLY A 449 -7.18 -29.04 18.30
CA GLY A 449 -7.67 -29.55 19.57
C GLY A 449 -6.57 -29.55 20.64
N PRO A 450 -6.04 -30.71 21.02
CA PRO A 450 -5.15 -30.84 22.18
C PRO A 450 -3.86 -30.02 22.07
N TYR A 451 -3.23 -29.94 20.91
CA TYR A 451 -2.00 -29.14 20.74
C TYR A 451 -2.27 -27.64 20.96
N ALA A 452 -3.32 -27.09 20.32
CA ALA A 452 -3.71 -25.69 20.50
C ALA A 452 -4.09 -25.39 21.96
N GLU A 453 -4.81 -26.30 22.63
CA GLU A 453 -5.20 -26.15 24.03
C GLU A 453 -3.95 -26.07 24.94
N ILE A 454 -2.99 -26.98 24.78
CA ILE A 454 -1.74 -26.98 25.55
C ILE A 454 -0.94 -25.70 25.28
N LEU A 455 -0.81 -25.30 24.01
CA LEU A 455 -0.01 -24.15 23.61
C LEU A 455 -0.57 -22.82 24.13
N THR A 456 -1.90 -22.70 24.21
CA THR A 456 -2.57 -21.44 24.56
C THR A 456 -3.04 -21.36 26.02
N THR A 457 -3.03 -22.48 26.74
CA THR A 457 -3.43 -22.54 28.16
C THR A 457 -2.20 -22.46 29.05
N TYR A 458 -1.93 -21.27 29.59
CA TYR A 458 -0.89 -21.05 30.60
C TYR A 458 -1.30 -19.98 31.60
N ASP A 459 -0.64 -20.01 32.76
CA ASP A 459 -0.84 -19.01 33.82
C ASP A 459 0.01 -17.76 33.54
N ASP A 460 -0.65 -16.63 33.28
CA ASP A 460 -0.02 -15.32 33.09
C ASP A 460 0.70 -14.82 34.37
N GLU A 461 0.37 -15.36 35.56
CA GLU A 461 1.04 -15.01 36.81
C GLU A 461 2.37 -15.76 36.99
N GLN A 462 2.56 -16.88 36.28
CA GLN A 462 3.81 -17.63 36.26
C GLN A 462 4.81 -16.97 35.30
N LEU A 463 5.99 -16.62 35.80
CA LEU A 463 7.02 -15.91 35.03
C LEU A 463 7.40 -16.61 33.70
N ASP A 464 7.38 -17.94 33.68
CA ASP A 464 7.68 -18.80 32.54
C ASP A 464 6.47 -19.61 32.05
N GLY A 465 5.24 -19.18 32.36
CA GLY A 465 4.02 -19.88 31.97
C GLY A 465 3.94 -20.16 30.47
N GLN A 466 4.16 -19.14 29.64
CA GLN A 466 4.17 -19.28 28.18
C GLN A 466 5.27 -20.23 27.67
N ILE A 467 6.49 -20.10 28.20
CA ILE A 467 7.62 -20.97 27.80
C ILE A 467 7.34 -22.43 28.19
N SER A 468 6.68 -22.64 29.33
CA SER A 468 6.30 -23.96 29.82
C SER A 468 5.23 -24.59 28.92
N ALA A 469 4.21 -23.82 28.52
CA ALA A 469 3.19 -24.27 27.56
C ALA A 469 3.80 -24.62 26.19
N GLU A 470 4.70 -23.78 25.65
CA GLU A 470 5.39 -24.08 24.39
C GLU A 470 6.20 -25.37 24.46
N ARG A 471 6.89 -25.63 25.59
CA ARG A 471 7.63 -26.89 25.81
C ARG A 471 6.69 -28.08 25.90
N ALA A 472 5.59 -27.95 26.64
CA ALA A 472 4.59 -29.02 26.79
C ALA A 472 3.92 -29.34 25.44
N ALA A 473 3.62 -28.33 24.62
CA ALA A 473 3.08 -28.52 23.28
C ALA A 473 4.09 -29.23 22.38
N ALA A 474 5.36 -28.83 22.42
CA ALA A 474 6.44 -29.50 21.70
C ALA A 474 6.62 -30.97 22.15
N ASP A 475 6.49 -31.25 23.45
CA ASP A 475 6.53 -32.62 23.98
C ASP A 475 5.35 -33.46 23.46
N TYR A 476 4.13 -32.91 23.48
CA TYR A 476 2.95 -33.56 22.91
C TYR A 476 3.12 -33.84 21.40
N TYR A 477 3.60 -32.86 20.63
CA TYR A 477 3.88 -33.04 19.21
C TYR A 477 4.97 -34.09 18.96
N ARG A 478 6.01 -34.14 19.81
CA ARG A 478 7.07 -35.16 19.70
C ARG A 478 6.51 -36.58 19.90
N GLU A 479 5.57 -36.75 20.81
CA GLU A 479 4.93 -38.05 21.10
C GLU A 479 3.99 -38.51 19.99
N HIS A 480 3.28 -37.57 19.33
CA HIS A 480 2.25 -37.87 18.32
C HIS A 480 2.68 -37.52 16.89
N ARG A 481 3.99 -37.34 16.65
CA ARG A 481 4.50 -36.72 15.43
C ARG A 481 4.05 -37.42 14.15
N GLU A 482 4.08 -38.75 14.11
CA GLU A 482 3.72 -39.51 12.90
C GLU A 482 2.27 -39.23 12.48
N GLU A 483 1.34 -39.21 13.43
CA GLU A 483 -0.09 -38.92 13.20
C GLU A 483 -0.30 -37.43 12.86
N MET A 484 0.42 -36.53 13.53
CA MET A 484 0.30 -35.09 13.34
C MET A 484 0.92 -34.58 12.03
N ASP A 485 1.96 -35.25 11.53
CA ASP A 485 2.62 -34.92 10.25
C ASP A 485 1.88 -35.54 9.04
N GLU A 486 0.94 -36.47 9.28
CA GLU A 486 0.22 -37.16 8.20
C GLU A 486 -0.55 -36.16 7.32
N GLY A 487 -0.37 -36.28 5.99
CA GLY A 487 -1.06 -35.45 5.01
C GLY A 487 -0.47 -34.04 4.81
N PHE A 488 0.54 -33.64 5.60
CA PHE A 488 1.28 -32.41 5.36
C PHE A 488 2.42 -32.61 4.35
N GLU A 489 2.65 -31.60 3.52
CA GLU A 489 3.89 -31.47 2.73
C GLU A 489 4.42 -30.03 2.88
N VAL A 490 5.71 -29.90 3.19
CA VAL A 490 6.37 -28.61 3.45
C VAL A 490 7.23 -28.19 2.27
N ALA A 491 7.12 -26.93 1.84
CA ALA A 491 7.93 -26.39 0.76
C ALA A 491 9.42 -26.25 1.10
N TRP A 492 9.74 -25.94 2.36
CA TRP A 492 11.11 -25.78 2.84
C TRP A 492 11.30 -26.36 4.26
N PRO A 493 11.73 -27.62 4.37
CA PRO A 493 11.94 -28.28 5.68
C PRO A 493 13.03 -27.65 6.54
N SER A 494 13.97 -26.92 5.95
CA SER A 494 15.10 -26.28 6.65
C SER A 494 14.83 -24.81 7.03
N ILE A 495 13.55 -24.42 7.13
CA ILE A 495 13.17 -23.12 7.64
C ILE A 495 13.75 -22.91 9.06
N PRO A 496 14.22 -21.70 9.41
CA PRO A 496 14.64 -21.42 10.78
C PRO A 496 13.48 -21.62 11.76
N LEU A 497 13.73 -22.43 12.79
CA LEU A 497 12.76 -22.75 13.84
C LEU A 497 13.01 -21.91 15.10
N GLU A 498 11.95 -21.65 15.85
CA GLU A 498 12.05 -21.12 17.22
C GLU A 498 12.64 -22.17 18.17
N SER A 499 13.14 -21.73 19.33
CA SER A 499 13.92 -22.60 20.23
C SER A 499 13.18 -23.83 20.77
N THR A 500 11.84 -23.81 20.76
CA THR A 500 10.99 -24.91 21.26
C THR A 500 10.40 -25.75 20.13
N GLU A 501 10.51 -25.32 18.88
CA GLU A 501 9.92 -25.99 17.72
C GLU A 501 10.80 -27.14 17.21
N ILE A 502 10.14 -28.19 16.72
CA ILE A 502 10.75 -29.44 16.30
C ILE A 502 10.78 -29.56 14.78
N SER A 503 9.77 -29.02 14.09
CA SER A 503 9.63 -29.16 12.64
C SER A 503 9.03 -27.92 11.98
N ALA A 504 9.19 -27.84 10.65
CA ALA A 504 8.57 -26.80 9.84
C ALA A 504 7.02 -26.91 9.80
N ILE A 505 6.46 -28.09 10.03
CA ILE A 505 5.00 -28.30 10.13
C ILE A 505 4.52 -27.66 11.43
N GLU A 506 5.19 -27.96 12.55
CA GLU A 506 4.88 -27.36 13.85
C GLU A 506 4.99 -25.84 13.81
N HIS A 507 6.06 -25.31 13.21
CA HIS A 507 6.23 -23.87 13.00
C HIS A 507 5.05 -23.26 12.24
N ALA A 508 4.63 -23.88 11.13
CA ALA A 508 3.50 -23.42 10.34
C ALA A 508 2.19 -23.43 11.16
N MET A 509 1.94 -24.49 11.93
CA MET A 509 0.73 -24.62 12.73
C MET A 509 0.70 -23.69 13.95
N ARG A 510 1.85 -23.43 14.58
CA ARG A 510 1.98 -22.43 15.66
C ARG A 510 1.60 -21.04 15.18
N ILE A 511 2.08 -20.62 14.01
CA ILE A 511 1.66 -19.34 13.41
C ILE A 511 0.14 -19.31 13.25
N ALA A 512 -0.45 -20.40 12.73
CA ALA A 512 -1.88 -20.48 12.49
C ALA A 512 -2.73 -20.42 13.78
N ILE A 513 -2.24 -21.01 14.87
CA ILE A 513 -2.92 -21.04 16.18
C ILE A 513 -2.73 -19.72 16.94
N LEU A 514 -1.50 -19.20 16.98
CA LEU A 514 -1.13 -18.05 17.81
C LEU A 514 -1.45 -16.70 17.15
N GLU A 515 -1.19 -16.57 15.85
CA GLU A 515 -1.41 -15.32 15.11
C GLU A 515 -2.76 -15.30 14.38
N GLY A 516 -3.35 -16.46 14.15
CA GLY A 516 -4.66 -16.62 13.53
C GLY A 516 -4.60 -17.12 12.08
N TRP A 517 -5.69 -17.75 11.66
CA TRP A 517 -5.79 -18.42 10.37
C TRP A 517 -5.75 -17.45 9.18
N ASP A 518 -6.22 -16.22 9.36
CA ASP A 518 -6.17 -15.17 8.34
C ASP A 518 -4.74 -14.71 8.05
N VAL A 519 -3.94 -14.51 9.11
CA VAL A 519 -2.52 -14.19 9.01
C VAL A 519 -1.76 -15.33 8.34
N PHE A 520 -1.99 -16.56 8.80
CA PHE A 520 -1.39 -17.76 8.22
C PHE A 520 -1.72 -17.92 6.73
N MET A 521 -2.98 -17.75 6.36
CA MET A 521 -3.42 -17.89 4.97
C MET A 521 -2.82 -16.80 4.07
N ALA A 522 -2.71 -15.56 4.54
CA ALA A 522 -2.10 -14.47 3.78
C ALA A 522 -0.58 -14.59 3.69
N GLU A 523 0.11 -14.63 4.83
CA GLU A 523 1.58 -14.52 4.90
C GLU A 523 2.32 -15.83 4.67
N CYS A 524 1.72 -16.98 5.03
CA CYS A 524 2.36 -18.30 4.89
C CYS A 524 1.84 -19.06 3.67
N GLN A 525 0.52 -19.10 3.44
CA GLN A 525 -0.09 -19.87 2.35
C GLN A 525 -0.27 -19.07 1.05
N LEU A 526 -0.02 -17.75 1.07
CA LEU A 526 -0.14 -16.88 -0.11
C LEU A 526 -1.54 -16.84 -0.73
N SER A 527 -2.55 -17.07 0.11
CA SER A 527 -3.96 -17.13 -0.25
C SER A 527 -4.76 -16.35 0.81
N PRO A 528 -4.61 -15.01 0.88
CA PRO A 528 -5.29 -14.19 1.88
C PRO A 528 -6.78 -14.50 1.87
N LEU A 529 -7.33 -14.78 3.04
CA LEU A 529 -8.76 -15.00 3.18
C LEU A 529 -9.50 -13.76 2.70
N LYS A 530 -10.64 -13.97 2.02
CA LYS A 530 -11.55 -12.86 1.73
C LYS A 530 -11.87 -12.20 3.07
N ASP A 531 -11.92 -10.88 3.12
CA ASP A 531 -12.38 -10.20 4.34
C ASP A 531 -13.82 -10.67 4.62
N ILE A 532 -13.96 -11.67 5.51
CA ILE A 532 -15.25 -12.10 6.04
C ILE A 532 -15.57 -11.05 7.09
N VAL A 533 -16.20 -9.96 6.66
CA VAL A 533 -16.79 -9.02 7.62
C VAL A 533 -17.93 -9.75 8.31
N PRO A 534 -17.86 -10.04 9.62
CA PRO A 534 -18.94 -10.75 10.30
C PRO A 534 -20.24 -9.95 10.17
N GLY A 535 -21.27 -10.58 9.60
CA GLY A 535 -22.55 -9.92 9.31
C GLY A 535 -22.68 -9.30 7.92
N ARG A 536 -21.84 -9.70 6.96
CA ARG A 536 -22.07 -9.49 5.52
C ARG A 536 -23.27 -10.34 5.09
N MET A 537 -24.40 -9.70 4.78
CA MET A 537 -25.41 -10.32 3.95
C MET A 537 -24.98 -10.12 2.49
N GLU A 538 -24.80 -11.22 1.78
CA GLU A 538 -24.71 -11.23 0.32
C GLU A 538 -26.02 -11.83 -0.21
N ILE A 539 -26.49 -11.27 -1.32
CA ILE A 539 -27.61 -11.86 -2.07
C ILE A 539 -27.12 -13.21 -2.64
N ALA A 540 -27.81 -14.30 -2.28
CA ALA A 540 -27.39 -15.67 -2.56
C ALA A 540 -27.30 -15.97 -4.07
N GLU A 541 -26.47 -16.93 -4.45
CA GLU A 541 -26.45 -17.43 -5.83
C GLU A 541 -27.74 -18.20 -6.16
N GLY A 542 -28.14 -18.19 -7.43
CA GLY A 542 -29.29 -18.96 -7.92
C GLY A 542 -30.64 -18.28 -7.70
N ILE A 543 -30.66 -16.95 -7.53
CA ILE A 543 -31.91 -16.17 -7.48
C ILE A 543 -32.56 -16.08 -8.85
N GLY A 544 -31.77 -16.18 -9.94
CA GLY A 544 -32.31 -16.33 -11.29
C GLY A 544 -33.22 -17.55 -11.43
N GLU A 545 -33.01 -18.61 -10.64
CA GLU A 545 -33.87 -19.79 -10.63
C GLU A 545 -35.12 -19.66 -9.75
N ARG A 546 -35.23 -18.56 -8.99
CA ARG A 546 -36.31 -18.33 -8.05
C ARG A 546 -37.51 -17.68 -8.76
N THR A 547 -38.14 -18.48 -9.60
CA THR A 547 -39.21 -18.03 -10.50
C THR A 547 -40.59 -18.39 -9.96
N SER A 548 -41.56 -17.50 -10.19
CA SER A 548 -42.96 -17.62 -9.77
C SER A 548 -43.81 -18.52 -10.66
N GLY A 549 -43.33 -18.87 -11.87
CA GLY A 549 -44.06 -19.66 -12.85
C GLY A 549 -44.98 -18.86 -13.77
N TYR A 550 -45.21 -17.57 -13.51
CA TYR A 550 -46.02 -16.71 -14.39
C TYR A 550 -45.21 -16.24 -15.60
N ALA A 551 -45.81 -16.24 -16.79
CA ALA A 551 -45.16 -15.72 -18.00
C ALA A 551 -44.78 -14.24 -17.87
N ALA A 552 -43.80 -13.79 -18.67
CA ALA A 552 -43.38 -12.39 -18.72
C ALA A 552 -44.59 -11.47 -19.00
N GLY A 553 -44.77 -10.44 -18.17
CA GLY A 553 -45.88 -9.50 -18.24
C GLY A 553 -47.22 -10.01 -17.69
N CYS A 554 -47.30 -11.24 -17.19
CA CYS A 554 -48.49 -11.76 -16.54
C CYS A 554 -48.54 -11.39 -15.06
N ILE A 555 -49.67 -10.83 -14.62
CA ILE A 555 -49.87 -10.45 -13.21
C ILE A 555 -50.50 -11.62 -12.43
N PRO A 556 -49.99 -11.97 -11.24
CA PRO A 556 -50.67 -12.87 -10.31
C PRO A 556 -52.05 -12.33 -9.89
N LYS A 557 -53.06 -13.20 -9.85
CA LYS A 557 -54.46 -12.80 -9.56
C LYS A 557 -54.64 -12.12 -8.19
N ASP A 558 -53.81 -12.47 -7.22
CA ASP A 558 -53.85 -11.93 -5.86
C ASP A 558 -52.96 -10.68 -5.66
N ALA A 559 -52.32 -10.18 -6.71
CA ALA A 559 -51.59 -8.91 -6.66
C ALA A 559 -52.57 -7.72 -6.59
N HIS A 560 -52.29 -6.78 -5.71
CA HIS A 560 -53.13 -5.60 -5.46
C HIS A 560 -52.50 -4.31 -5.99
N HIS A 561 -51.18 -4.32 -6.18
CA HIS A 561 -50.42 -3.17 -6.63
C HIS A 561 -49.51 -3.58 -7.79
N LEU A 562 -49.56 -2.83 -8.88
CA LEU A 562 -48.57 -2.90 -9.94
C LEU A 562 -47.66 -1.68 -9.84
N VAL A 563 -46.35 -1.89 -9.77
CA VAL A 563 -45.37 -0.81 -9.57
C VAL A 563 -44.20 -0.96 -10.52
N PHE A 564 -43.51 0.14 -10.80
CA PHE A 564 -42.28 0.11 -11.58
C PHE A 564 -41.21 1.06 -11.04
N GLY A 565 -39.95 0.73 -11.31
CA GLY A 565 -38.78 1.54 -11.01
C GLY A 565 -37.92 1.75 -12.25
N VAL A 566 -37.40 2.97 -12.44
CA VAL A 566 -36.51 3.33 -13.55
C VAL A 566 -35.22 3.95 -13.02
N ASP A 567 -34.08 3.43 -13.46
CA ASP A 567 -32.74 4.00 -13.24
C ASP A 567 -32.22 4.65 -14.54
N VAL A 568 -31.71 5.88 -14.42
CA VAL A 568 -31.47 6.80 -15.55
C VAL A 568 -29.98 6.97 -15.80
N HIS A 569 -29.52 6.65 -17.02
CA HIS A 569 -28.14 6.87 -17.47
C HIS A 569 -28.08 7.63 -18.81
N ASP A 570 -26.87 8.02 -19.21
CA ASP A 570 -26.65 8.76 -20.46
C ASP A 570 -26.99 7.93 -21.70
N GLU A 571 -26.58 6.66 -21.74
CA GLU A 571 -26.78 5.82 -22.93
C GLU A 571 -28.10 5.05 -22.94
N ILE A 572 -28.64 4.63 -21.79
CA ILE A 572 -29.81 3.74 -21.66
C ILE A 572 -30.55 3.98 -20.35
N LEU A 573 -31.81 3.54 -20.29
CA LEU A 573 -32.62 3.51 -19.07
C LEU A 573 -32.85 2.05 -18.67
N TYR A 574 -32.61 1.72 -17.40
CA TYR A 574 -32.98 0.41 -16.85
C TYR A 574 -34.35 0.50 -16.21
N TRP A 575 -35.18 -0.53 -16.35
CA TRP A 575 -36.50 -0.55 -15.74
C TRP A 575 -36.89 -1.95 -15.23
N VAL A 576 -37.70 -1.96 -14.17
CA VAL A 576 -38.28 -3.16 -13.57
C VAL A 576 -39.74 -2.90 -13.25
N VAL A 577 -40.61 -3.86 -13.52
CA VAL A 577 -42.03 -3.86 -13.14
C VAL A 577 -42.28 -5.01 -12.17
N SER A 578 -43.03 -4.74 -11.10
CA SER A 578 -43.38 -5.75 -10.11
C SER A 578 -44.84 -5.66 -9.71
N ALA A 579 -45.48 -6.83 -9.60
CA ALA A 579 -46.79 -7.01 -9.02
C ALA A 579 -46.64 -7.37 -7.54
N VAL A 580 -47.37 -6.71 -6.65
CA VAL A 580 -47.19 -6.82 -5.20
C VAL A 580 -48.53 -7.03 -4.50
N ARG A 581 -48.56 -7.98 -3.58
CA ARG A 581 -49.69 -8.26 -2.69
C ARG A 581 -49.72 -7.29 -1.51
N SER A 582 -50.85 -7.18 -0.82
CA SER A 582 -50.97 -6.30 0.35
C SER A 582 -50.03 -6.67 1.52
N ASP A 583 -49.57 -7.93 1.59
CA ASP A 583 -48.61 -8.46 2.58
C ASP A 583 -47.14 -8.31 2.14
N PHE A 584 -46.88 -7.53 1.09
CA PHE A 584 -45.55 -7.26 0.53
C PHE A 584 -44.89 -8.45 -0.20
N THR A 585 -45.62 -9.54 -0.45
CA THR A 585 -45.18 -10.57 -1.40
C THR A 585 -45.06 -9.95 -2.79
N GLY A 586 -43.90 -10.06 -3.43
CA GLY A 586 -43.60 -9.40 -4.69
C GLY A 586 -43.28 -10.39 -5.81
N PHE A 587 -43.71 -10.05 -7.01
CA PHE A 587 -43.44 -10.79 -8.23
C PHE A 587 -42.87 -9.81 -9.24
N VAL A 588 -41.60 -9.98 -9.63
CA VAL A 588 -41.04 -9.24 -10.76
C VAL A 588 -41.70 -9.81 -12.00
N VAL A 589 -42.55 -9.01 -12.65
CA VAL A 589 -43.37 -9.48 -13.79
C VAL A 589 -42.70 -9.21 -15.13
N ASP A 590 -41.86 -8.16 -15.20
CA ASP A 590 -41.07 -7.85 -16.38
C ASP A 590 -39.92 -6.90 -16.01
N TYR A 591 -38.86 -6.89 -16.80
CA TYR A 591 -37.76 -5.92 -16.70
C TYR A 591 -37.02 -5.79 -18.03
N GLY A 592 -36.30 -4.70 -18.21
CA GLY A 592 -35.56 -4.50 -19.44
C GLY A 592 -34.73 -3.22 -19.47
N THR A 593 -34.39 -2.80 -20.67
CA THR A 593 -33.75 -1.50 -20.92
C THR A 593 -34.47 -0.76 -22.02
N PHE A 594 -34.35 0.57 -22.01
CA PHE A 594 -34.80 1.43 -23.10
C PHE A 594 -33.63 2.28 -23.60
N PRO A 595 -33.24 2.17 -24.88
CA PRO A 595 -33.75 1.23 -25.88
C PRO A 595 -33.37 -0.23 -25.57
N GLU A 596 -34.13 -1.18 -26.13
CA GLU A 596 -33.85 -2.60 -25.96
C GLU A 596 -32.49 -2.99 -26.58
N GLN A 597 -31.71 -3.80 -25.85
CA GLN A 597 -30.41 -4.28 -26.32
C GLN A 597 -30.50 -5.66 -26.96
N SER A 598 -29.84 -5.84 -28.10
CA SER A 598 -29.79 -7.12 -28.85
C SER A 598 -29.14 -8.32 -28.13
N ARG A 599 -28.49 -8.11 -26.99
CA ARG A 599 -27.78 -9.15 -26.23
C ARG A 599 -28.45 -9.35 -24.88
N ALA A 600 -28.64 -10.60 -24.49
CA ALA A 600 -29.16 -10.97 -23.17
C ALA A 600 -28.23 -10.52 -22.02
N PHE A 601 -26.90 -10.48 -22.25
CA PHE A 601 -25.92 -10.00 -21.29
C PHE A 601 -25.03 -8.92 -21.89
N PHE A 602 -24.96 -7.76 -21.23
CA PHE A 602 -24.09 -6.64 -21.60
C PHE A 602 -23.64 -5.84 -20.37
N THR A 603 -22.65 -4.99 -20.58
CA THR A 603 -22.19 -3.95 -19.62
C THR A 603 -22.40 -2.57 -20.24
N HIS A 604 -22.43 -1.50 -19.46
CA HIS A 604 -22.54 -0.12 -19.94
C HIS A 604 -21.50 0.19 -21.05
N ALA A 605 -20.28 -0.31 -20.90
CA ALA A 605 -19.20 -0.14 -21.88
C ALA A 605 -19.43 -0.84 -23.23
N THR A 606 -20.39 -1.77 -23.29
CA THR A 606 -20.70 -2.59 -24.48
C THR A 606 -22.09 -2.32 -25.06
N VAL A 607 -22.81 -1.32 -24.53
CA VAL A 607 -24.10 -0.85 -25.06
C VAL A 607 -23.95 -0.48 -26.53
N ARG A 608 -24.89 -0.92 -27.36
CA ARG A 608 -24.86 -0.71 -28.83
C ARG A 608 -25.97 0.20 -29.32
N GLU A 609 -27.17 0.05 -28.76
CA GLU A 609 -28.30 0.92 -29.05
C GLU A 609 -28.43 1.93 -27.91
N THR A 610 -27.94 3.15 -28.13
CA THR A 610 -28.04 4.23 -27.15
C THR A 610 -29.30 5.06 -27.36
N LEU A 611 -29.75 5.78 -26.34
CA LEU A 611 -30.86 6.74 -26.40
C LEU A 611 -30.69 7.73 -27.55
N GLN A 612 -29.51 8.33 -27.68
CA GLN A 612 -29.20 9.28 -28.76
C GLN A 612 -29.37 8.64 -30.15
N LYS A 613 -28.97 7.38 -30.31
CA LYS A 613 -29.07 6.65 -31.58
C LYS A 613 -30.52 6.25 -31.88
N HIS A 614 -31.23 5.72 -30.89
CA HIS A 614 -32.61 5.24 -31.05
C HIS A 614 -33.60 6.37 -31.32
N LEU A 615 -33.45 7.49 -30.61
CA LEU A 615 -34.31 8.67 -30.73
C LEU A 615 -33.84 9.61 -31.84
N ASN A 616 -32.72 9.30 -32.49
CA ASN A 616 -32.05 10.16 -33.48
C ASN A 616 -31.84 11.59 -32.96
N GLU A 617 -31.46 11.71 -31.69
CA GLU A 617 -31.28 12.98 -30.98
C GLU A 617 -29.80 13.14 -30.57
N PRO A 618 -29.08 14.11 -31.16
CA PRO A 618 -27.66 14.29 -30.87
C PRO A 618 -27.37 14.85 -29.47
N GLY A 619 -28.31 15.54 -28.82
CA GLY A 619 -28.14 16.11 -27.48
C GLY A 619 -28.43 15.08 -26.37
N PRO A 620 -27.47 14.74 -25.50
CA PRO A 620 -27.67 13.71 -24.47
C PRO A 620 -28.75 14.10 -23.46
N GLU A 621 -28.83 15.37 -23.03
CA GLU A 621 -29.89 15.84 -22.14
C GLU A 621 -31.28 15.65 -22.76
N LYS A 622 -31.43 16.00 -24.05
CA LYS A 622 -32.72 15.90 -24.74
C LYS A 622 -33.09 14.44 -25.03
N ALA A 623 -32.10 13.60 -25.34
CA ALA A 623 -32.30 12.16 -25.52
C ALA A 623 -32.79 11.49 -24.23
N ILE A 624 -32.26 11.88 -23.05
CA ILE A 624 -32.77 11.40 -21.76
C ILE A 624 -34.21 11.87 -21.54
N GLU A 625 -34.51 13.16 -21.78
CA GLU A 625 -35.88 13.66 -21.62
C GLU A 625 -36.90 12.88 -22.47
N LEU A 626 -36.59 12.66 -23.74
CA LEU A 626 -37.47 11.93 -24.67
C LEU A 626 -37.53 10.44 -24.32
N GLY A 627 -36.40 9.84 -23.92
CA GLY A 627 -36.36 8.43 -23.55
C GLY A 627 -37.18 8.12 -22.30
N VAL A 628 -37.10 8.99 -21.28
CA VAL A 628 -37.92 8.84 -20.06
C VAL A 628 -39.40 9.04 -20.40
N GLU A 629 -39.73 9.99 -21.27
CA GLU A 629 -41.09 10.23 -21.74
C GLU A 629 -41.67 9.01 -22.46
N ASP A 630 -40.94 8.45 -23.43
CA ASP A 630 -41.39 7.28 -24.21
C ASP A 630 -41.51 6.03 -23.34
N LEU A 631 -40.49 5.74 -22.50
CA LEU A 631 -40.50 4.57 -21.62
C LEU A 631 -41.65 4.64 -20.60
N VAL A 632 -41.83 5.78 -19.94
CA VAL A 632 -42.91 5.91 -18.94
C VAL A 632 -44.28 5.87 -19.62
N HIS A 633 -44.41 6.46 -20.82
CA HIS A 633 -45.63 6.34 -21.60
C HIS A 633 -45.93 4.88 -21.94
N ASP A 634 -44.94 4.11 -22.39
CA ASP A 634 -45.08 2.70 -22.73
C ASP A 634 -45.51 1.86 -21.51
N LEU A 635 -44.80 1.97 -20.39
CA LEU A 635 -45.11 1.24 -19.15
C LEU A 635 -46.52 1.54 -18.61
N LEU A 636 -46.99 2.78 -18.77
CA LEU A 636 -48.35 3.20 -18.40
C LEU A 636 -49.42 2.89 -19.45
N SER A 637 -49.03 2.53 -20.68
CA SER A 637 -49.94 2.18 -21.78
C SER A 637 -50.11 0.69 -21.95
N ARG A 638 -49.12 -0.09 -21.51
CA ARG A 638 -49.12 -1.53 -21.67
C ARG A 638 -50.29 -2.17 -20.89
N PRO A 639 -51.09 -3.05 -21.53
CA PRO A 639 -52.12 -3.79 -20.82
C PRO A 639 -51.45 -4.86 -19.96
N TRP A 640 -51.46 -4.66 -18.66
CA TRP A 640 -50.95 -5.63 -17.70
C TRP A 640 -52.12 -6.44 -17.15
N ALA A 641 -52.20 -7.71 -17.55
CA ALA A 641 -53.32 -8.59 -17.23
C ALA A 641 -52.86 -9.89 -16.57
N ASN A 642 -53.75 -10.52 -15.83
CA ASN A 642 -53.56 -11.90 -15.35
C ASN A 642 -53.91 -12.93 -16.44
N GLU A 643 -53.72 -14.22 -16.15
CA GLU A 643 -54.04 -15.33 -17.08
C GLU A 643 -55.52 -15.37 -17.50
N ASN A 644 -56.42 -14.74 -16.73
CA ASN A 644 -57.85 -14.66 -17.03
C ASN A 644 -58.22 -13.39 -17.83
N GLY A 645 -57.25 -12.54 -18.16
CA GLY A 645 -57.47 -11.28 -18.88
C GLY A 645 -57.97 -10.12 -18.01
N GLU A 646 -57.92 -10.23 -16.68
CA GLU A 646 -58.25 -9.11 -15.79
C GLU A 646 -57.06 -8.16 -15.69
N GLU A 647 -57.26 -6.89 -16.05
CA GLU A 647 -56.20 -5.87 -16.05
C GLU A 647 -56.00 -5.21 -14.68
N LEU A 648 -54.74 -4.93 -14.33
CA LEU A 648 -54.37 -4.13 -13.16
C LEU A 648 -53.49 -2.95 -13.60
N GLY A 649 -54.01 -1.73 -13.42
CA GLY A 649 -53.26 -0.51 -13.73
C GLY A 649 -52.12 -0.24 -12.75
N VAL A 650 -51.09 0.47 -13.23
CA VAL A 650 -49.98 0.93 -12.39
C VAL A 650 -50.51 1.76 -11.21
N SER A 651 -50.11 1.38 -10.00
CA SER A 651 -50.42 2.03 -8.73
C SER A 651 -49.44 3.16 -8.43
N CYS A 652 -48.14 2.91 -8.64
CA CYS A 652 -47.07 3.89 -8.40
C CYS A 652 -45.85 3.55 -9.26
N GLY A 653 -45.30 4.54 -9.96
CA GLY A 653 -44.02 4.43 -10.68
C GLY A 653 -42.97 5.34 -10.06
N LEU A 654 -41.70 4.92 -10.01
CA LEU A 654 -40.60 5.74 -9.52
C LEU A 654 -39.49 5.86 -10.57
N VAL A 655 -39.00 7.08 -10.77
CA VAL A 655 -37.85 7.37 -11.64
C VAL A 655 -36.73 7.99 -10.80
N ASP A 656 -35.54 7.41 -10.82
CA ASP A 656 -34.40 7.93 -10.05
C ASP A 656 -33.94 9.30 -10.57
N VAL A 657 -33.69 10.20 -9.63
CA VAL A 657 -33.18 11.57 -9.89
C VAL A 657 -31.92 11.86 -9.08
N GLY A 658 -31.15 10.82 -8.74
CA GLY A 658 -29.75 10.95 -8.32
C GLY A 658 -28.88 11.56 -9.41
N TYR A 659 -29.24 11.30 -10.67
CA TYR A 659 -28.62 11.80 -11.89
C TYR A 659 -29.68 12.49 -12.77
N ARG A 660 -29.33 13.62 -13.44
CA ARG A 660 -30.18 14.33 -14.44
C ARG A 660 -31.63 14.62 -14.00
N SER A 661 -31.80 15.22 -12.81
CA SER A 661 -33.12 15.47 -12.22
C SER A 661 -34.03 16.39 -13.05
N THR A 662 -33.44 17.39 -13.71
CA THR A 662 -34.20 18.38 -14.48
C THR A 662 -34.79 17.77 -15.75
N GLU A 663 -34.03 16.91 -16.44
CA GLU A 663 -34.48 16.21 -17.64
C GLU A 663 -35.64 15.25 -17.32
N VAL A 664 -35.51 14.47 -16.24
CA VAL A 664 -36.59 13.60 -15.75
C VAL A 664 -37.85 14.40 -15.39
N ALA A 665 -37.69 15.53 -14.68
CA ALA A 665 -38.83 16.38 -14.30
C ALA A 665 -39.53 16.97 -15.53
N ASN A 666 -38.79 17.35 -16.56
CA ASN A 666 -39.35 17.87 -17.81
C ASN A 666 -40.13 16.79 -18.58
N ALA A 667 -39.58 15.58 -18.70
CA ALA A 667 -40.21 14.43 -19.33
C ALA A 667 -41.56 14.08 -18.66
N LEU A 668 -41.54 13.88 -17.35
CA LEU A 668 -42.73 13.53 -16.58
C LEU A 668 -43.79 14.63 -16.61
N ARG A 669 -43.41 15.91 -16.70
CA ARG A 669 -44.36 17.04 -16.81
C ARG A 669 -45.10 17.03 -18.14
N ARG A 670 -44.43 16.69 -19.24
CA ARG A 670 -45.07 16.57 -20.57
C ARG A 670 -46.09 15.43 -20.63
N LEU A 671 -45.89 14.40 -19.82
CA LEU A 671 -46.82 13.27 -19.70
C LEU A 671 -48.01 13.55 -18.76
N LEU A 672 -48.11 14.70 -18.09
CA LEU A 672 -49.27 14.98 -17.24
C LEU A 672 -50.56 15.11 -18.07
N PRO A 673 -51.71 14.58 -17.59
CA PRO A 673 -51.93 13.96 -16.29
C PRO A 673 -51.64 12.45 -16.24
N ARG A 674 -51.19 11.82 -17.33
CA ARG A 674 -50.94 10.37 -17.40
C ARG A 674 -49.89 9.91 -16.39
N SER A 675 -48.84 10.71 -16.20
CA SER A 675 -47.78 10.48 -15.21
C SER A 675 -48.18 10.83 -13.76
N ALA A 676 -49.44 11.13 -13.44
CA ALA A 676 -49.85 11.55 -12.09
C ALA A 676 -49.55 10.53 -10.98
N LYS A 677 -49.36 9.25 -11.34
CA LYS A 677 -48.96 8.17 -10.43
C LYS A 677 -47.45 7.91 -10.40
N VAL A 678 -46.66 8.71 -11.12
CA VAL A 678 -45.21 8.57 -11.23
C VAL A 678 -44.53 9.65 -10.41
N LEU A 679 -43.63 9.26 -9.51
CA LEU A 679 -42.88 10.18 -8.67
C LEU A 679 -41.39 10.12 -9.01
N MET A 680 -40.69 11.22 -8.78
CA MET A 680 -39.22 11.21 -8.78
C MET A 680 -38.72 10.60 -7.48
N SER A 681 -37.61 9.87 -7.50
CA SER A 681 -37.03 9.25 -6.30
C SER A 681 -35.58 9.64 -6.06
N ARG A 682 -35.18 9.78 -4.80
CA ARG A 682 -33.78 10.01 -4.43
C ARG A 682 -33.39 9.19 -3.19
N GLY A 683 -32.43 8.30 -3.39
CA GLY A 683 -31.83 7.52 -2.32
C GLY A 683 -30.95 8.37 -1.41
N ILE A 684 -31.07 8.16 -0.10
CA ILE A 684 -30.18 8.73 0.93
C ILE A 684 -29.47 7.57 1.62
N GLY A 685 -28.15 7.45 1.42
CA GLY A 685 -27.33 6.51 2.18
C GLY A 685 -27.14 6.99 3.62
N ILE A 686 -27.90 6.42 4.56
CA ILE A 686 -27.81 6.72 6.00
C ILE A 686 -26.73 5.83 6.61
N GLY A 687 -25.53 6.37 6.81
CA GLY A 687 -24.46 5.72 7.56
C GLY A 687 -24.56 5.97 9.07
N PRO A 688 -23.66 5.39 9.90
CA PRO A 688 -23.73 5.49 11.37
C PRO A 688 -23.54 6.93 11.89
N THR A 689 -22.94 7.83 11.09
CA THR A 689 -22.74 9.24 11.42
C THR A 689 -23.89 10.15 10.99
N LYS A 690 -24.78 9.68 10.09
CA LYS A 690 -25.92 10.48 9.62
C LYS A 690 -27.13 10.25 10.53
N LYS A 691 -27.87 11.32 10.77
CA LYS A 691 -29.12 11.30 11.53
C LYS A 691 -30.11 10.30 10.89
N PRO A 692 -30.67 9.33 11.64
CA PRO A 692 -31.72 8.44 11.13
C PRO A 692 -32.99 9.23 10.75
N MET A 693 -33.73 8.72 9.76
CA MET A 693 -34.99 9.35 9.32
C MET A 693 -36.05 9.44 10.42
N ALA A 694 -36.06 8.50 11.37
CA ALA A 694 -36.95 8.54 12.53
C ALA A 694 -36.76 9.79 13.42
N GLU A 695 -35.61 10.44 13.34
CA GLU A 695 -35.34 11.67 14.09
C GLU A 695 -35.53 12.94 13.23
N TYR A 696 -36.00 12.83 11.99
CA TYR A 696 -36.21 14.01 11.12
C TYR A 696 -37.44 14.81 11.57
N ASP A 697 -37.45 16.11 11.27
CA ASP A 697 -38.65 16.92 11.41
C ASP A 697 -39.62 16.59 10.27
N LEU A 698 -40.54 15.67 10.55
CA LEU A 698 -41.59 15.22 9.64
C LEU A 698 -42.94 15.87 9.98
N SER A 699 -42.92 17.11 10.49
CA SER A 699 -44.13 17.87 10.71
C SER A 699 -44.88 18.13 9.38
N PRO A 700 -46.22 18.33 9.43
CA PRO A 700 -47.01 18.64 8.23
C PRO A 700 -46.55 19.88 7.45
N LYS A 701 -45.71 20.75 8.07
CA LYS A 701 -45.09 21.91 7.42
C LYS A 701 -43.91 21.55 6.52
N ARG A 702 -43.27 20.40 6.76
CA ARG A 702 -42.04 19.96 6.08
C ARG A 702 -42.28 18.83 5.11
N VAL A 703 -43.24 17.94 5.42
CA VAL A 703 -43.54 16.76 4.62
C VAL A 703 -45.03 16.60 4.38
N ILE A 704 -45.35 16.05 3.22
CA ILE A 704 -46.73 15.77 2.76
C ILE A 704 -47.15 14.38 3.22
N LYS A 705 -46.24 13.41 3.06
CA LYS A 705 -46.45 12.01 3.41
C LYS A 705 -45.11 11.42 3.86
N TYR A 706 -45.16 10.48 4.78
CA TYR A 706 -44.01 9.68 5.19
C TYR A 706 -44.51 8.28 5.59
N GLY A 707 -43.60 7.32 5.60
CA GLY A 707 -43.91 5.94 5.94
C GLY A 707 -42.64 5.11 5.92
N PRO A 708 -42.72 3.78 6.03
CA PRO A 708 -43.94 2.97 6.13
C PRO A 708 -44.66 3.11 7.47
N GLU A 709 -43.93 3.36 8.56
CA GLU A 709 -44.47 3.51 9.91
C GLU A 709 -44.23 4.92 10.47
N PRO A 710 -45.17 5.48 11.26
CA PRO A 710 -44.99 6.82 11.83
C PRO A 710 -43.83 6.93 12.84
N THR A 711 -43.58 5.86 13.59
CA THR A 711 -42.52 5.78 14.62
C THR A 711 -41.15 5.48 14.04
N ASN A 712 -41.08 4.90 12.82
CA ASN A 712 -39.84 4.54 12.16
C ASN A 712 -39.90 4.75 10.63
N PRO A 713 -40.02 5.99 10.16
CA PRO A 713 -40.11 6.31 8.75
C PRO A 713 -38.81 5.97 7.99
N ARG A 714 -38.98 5.40 6.80
CA ARG A 714 -37.93 4.99 5.84
C ARG A 714 -38.06 5.67 4.48
N TRP A 715 -39.08 6.49 4.31
CA TRP A 715 -39.23 7.44 3.22
C TRP A 715 -40.12 8.61 3.64
N TYR A 716 -39.98 9.73 2.93
CA TYR A 716 -40.83 10.90 3.08
C TYR A 716 -40.91 11.72 1.78
N LEU A 717 -42.02 12.42 1.60
CA LEU A 717 -42.29 13.36 0.52
C LEU A 717 -42.19 14.78 1.08
N PRO A 718 -41.08 15.51 0.87
CA PRO A 718 -40.96 16.88 1.33
C PRO A 718 -41.92 17.83 0.61
N VAL A 719 -42.44 18.84 1.33
CA VAL A 719 -43.27 19.92 0.77
C VAL A 719 -42.47 20.72 -0.27
N ASP A 720 -41.22 21.05 0.07
CA ASP A 720 -40.28 21.79 -0.79
C ASP A 720 -39.56 20.87 -1.81
N GLY A 721 -39.95 19.59 -1.89
CA GLY A 721 -39.38 18.62 -2.83
C GLY A 721 -39.99 18.65 -4.22
N ARG A 722 -40.78 19.68 -4.53
CA ARG A 722 -41.43 19.84 -5.82
C ARG A 722 -40.47 20.41 -6.85
N GLU A 723 -40.40 19.80 -8.03
CA GLU A 723 -39.76 20.38 -9.21
C GLU A 723 -40.87 20.76 -10.21
N GLY A 724 -41.55 21.88 -9.92
CA GLY A 724 -42.82 22.24 -10.55
C GLY A 724 -44.01 21.52 -9.91
N GLU A 725 -44.76 20.75 -10.69
CA GLU A 725 -45.96 20.01 -10.23
C GLU A 725 -45.67 18.57 -9.76
N LEU A 726 -44.44 18.10 -9.94
CA LEU A 726 -44.03 16.72 -9.62
C LEU A 726 -43.40 16.63 -8.24
N TYR A 727 -43.75 15.57 -7.50
CA TYR A 727 -43.18 15.29 -6.18
C TYR A 727 -41.96 14.38 -6.28
N ARG A 728 -40.96 14.66 -5.44
CA ARG A 728 -39.85 13.77 -5.17
C ARG A 728 -40.03 13.04 -3.85
N VAL A 729 -39.88 11.72 -3.83
CA VAL A 729 -39.73 10.92 -2.61
C VAL A 729 -38.25 10.77 -2.25
N ASN A 730 -37.91 11.00 -0.99
CA ASN A 730 -36.60 10.69 -0.42
C ASN A 730 -36.71 9.44 0.43
N PHE A 731 -35.75 8.51 0.33
CA PHE A 731 -35.80 7.23 1.03
C PHE A 731 -34.46 6.75 1.57
N ASP A 732 -34.49 5.91 2.60
CA ASP A 732 -33.30 5.27 3.18
C ASP A 732 -32.85 4.10 2.29
N SER A 733 -31.92 4.39 1.37
CA SER A 733 -31.45 3.41 0.38
C SER A 733 -30.93 2.10 1.01
N ASN A 734 -30.25 2.18 2.16
CA ASN A 734 -29.71 1.00 2.84
C ASN A 734 -30.84 0.11 3.40
N PHE A 735 -31.87 0.72 3.99
CA PHE A 735 -33.03 -0.02 4.51
C PHE A 735 -33.80 -0.75 3.41
N TRP A 736 -34.01 -0.12 2.26
CA TRP A 736 -34.77 -0.74 1.18
C TRP A 736 -33.96 -1.83 0.47
N LYS A 737 -32.62 -1.70 0.42
CA LYS A 737 -31.71 -2.78 -0.02
C LYS A 737 -31.71 -3.96 0.95
N ASP A 738 -31.66 -3.71 2.26
CA ASP A 738 -31.85 -4.74 3.30
C ASP A 738 -33.18 -5.47 3.12
N THR A 739 -34.24 -4.70 2.89
CA THR A 739 -35.59 -5.23 2.71
C THR A 739 -35.62 -6.16 1.51
N LEU A 740 -35.22 -5.70 0.32
CA LEU A 740 -35.25 -6.53 -0.89
C LEU A 740 -34.37 -7.78 -0.74
N ALA A 741 -33.14 -7.65 -0.23
CA ALA A 741 -32.23 -8.77 -0.03
C ALA A 741 -32.82 -9.85 0.90
N ALA A 742 -33.47 -9.44 2.00
CA ALA A 742 -34.14 -10.37 2.91
C ALA A 742 -35.31 -11.10 2.23
N ARG A 743 -36.06 -10.40 1.36
CA ARG A 743 -37.24 -10.95 0.66
C ARG A 743 -36.87 -11.93 -0.44
N LEU A 744 -35.77 -11.67 -1.14
CA LEU A 744 -35.18 -12.61 -2.11
C LEU A 744 -34.58 -13.85 -1.43
N SER A 745 -34.12 -13.71 -0.19
CA SER A 745 -33.49 -14.80 0.59
C SER A 745 -34.49 -15.66 1.37
N GLN A 746 -35.74 -15.22 1.50
CA GLN A 746 -36.78 -15.93 2.24
C GLN A 746 -37.24 -17.19 1.47
N GLU A 747 -37.70 -18.23 2.15
CA GLU A 747 -38.39 -19.35 1.48
C GLU A 747 -39.64 -18.86 0.72
N THR A 748 -39.99 -19.55 -0.36
CA THR A 748 -41.19 -19.29 -1.16
C THR A 748 -42.44 -19.27 -0.27
N GLY A 749 -43.18 -18.17 -0.27
CA GLY A 749 -44.30 -17.94 0.64
C GLY A 749 -44.61 -16.46 0.89
N ALA A 750 -45.41 -16.18 1.92
CA ALA A 750 -45.87 -14.82 2.23
C ALA A 750 -44.69 -13.87 2.53
N GLY A 751 -44.66 -12.74 1.82
CA GLY A 751 -43.61 -11.73 1.94
C GLY A 751 -42.30 -12.13 1.26
N CYS A 752 -42.27 -13.08 0.33
CA CYS A 752 -41.08 -13.34 -0.50
C CYS A 752 -41.13 -12.60 -1.84
N TRP A 753 -39.99 -12.49 -2.53
CA TRP A 753 -39.91 -11.89 -3.88
C TRP A 753 -39.38 -12.92 -4.89
N GLU A 754 -40.01 -13.00 -6.06
CA GLU A 754 -39.74 -14.01 -7.11
C GLU A 754 -39.72 -13.37 -8.51
N LEU A 755 -39.01 -14.01 -9.45
CA LEU A 755 -38.92 -13.58 -10.86
C LEU A 755 -40.03 -14.22 -11.72
N PHE A 756 -40.25 -13.73 -12.93
CA PHE A 756 -41.19 -14.35 -13.87
C PHE A 756 -40.58 -15.57 -14.58
N GLY A 757 -41.39 -16.30 -15.34
CA GLY A 757 -41.01 -17.50 -16.09
C GLY A 757 -41.12 -18.80 -15.30
N GLY A 758 -41.09 -19.92 -15.99
CA GLY A 758 -40.78 -21.22 -15.41
C GLY A 758 -39.28 -21.40 -15.16
N ARG A 759 -38.92 -22.35 -14.30
CA ARG A 759 -37.51 -22.64 -14.00
C ARG A 759 -36.75 -23.03 -15.29
N GLY A 760 -35.77 -22.23 -15.68
CA GLY A 760 -34.96 -22.44 -16.89
C GLY A 760 -35.63 -21.98 -18.19
N GLU A 761 -36.81 -21.36 -18.13
CA GLU A 761 -37.53 -20.85 -19.30
C GLU A 761 -37.04 -19.46 -19.74
N VAL A 762 -36.62 -18.64 -18.78
CA VAL A 762 -36.06 -17.31 -19.00
C VAL A 762 -34.64 -17.25 -18.45
N ASP A 763 -33.71 -16.72 -19.24
CA ASP A 763 -32.35 -16.42 -18.79
C ASP A 763 -32.36 -15.13 -17.96
N HIS A 764 -32.11 -15.27 -16.65
CA HIS A 764 -32.06 -14.17 -15.69
C HIS A 764 -30.62 -13.83 -15.26
N ASP A 765 -29.60 -14.33 -15.95
CA ASP A 765 -28.19 -14.21 -15.55
C ASP A 765 -27.75 -12.75 -15.37
N MET A 766 -28.14 -11.86 -16.30
CA MET A 766 -27.79 -10.43 -16.22
C MET A 766 -28.51 -9.76 -15.03
N PHE A 767 -29.77 -10.10 -14.80
CA PHE A 767 -30.54 -9.55 -13.70
C PHE A 767 -29.97 -10.01 -12.35
N GLU A 768 -29.72 -11.31 -12.19
CA GLU A 768 -29.05 -11.87 -11.00
C GLU A 768 -27.67 -11.22 -10.81
N HIS A 769 -26.90 -11.05 -11.88
CA HIS A 769 -25.59 -10.39 -11.81
C HIS A 769 -25.73 -9.01 -11.16
N HIS A 770 -26.64 -8.16 -11.65
CA HIS A 770 -26.85 -6.81 -11.13
C HIS A 770 -27.34 -6.79 -9.68
N LEU A 771 -28.24 -7.71 -9.27
CA LEU A 771 -28.66 -7.85 -7.87
C LEU A 771 -27.49 -8.14 -6.93
N ARG A 772 -26.51 -8.91 -7.39
CA ARG A 772 -25.36 -9.36 -6.60
C ARG A 772 -24.16 -8.42 -6.64
N CYS A 773 -24.29 -7.27 -7.30
CA CYS A 773 -23.18 -6.32 -7.46
C CYS A 773 -22.91 -5.44 -6.25
N GLU A 774 -23.78 -5.42 -5.24
CA GLU A 774 -23.55 -4.72 -3.99
C GLU A 774 -23.39 -5.66 -2.80
N LYS A 775 -22.61 -5.21 -1.82
CA LYS A 775 -22.41 -5.95 -0.57
C LYS A 775 -22.85 -5.13 0.63
N GLN A 776 -23.60 -5.77 1.52
CA GLN A 776 -23.93 -5.20 2.81
C GLN A 776 -22.73 -5.26 3.75
N THR A 777 -22.36 -4.13 4.35
CA THR A 777 -21.32 -4.05 5.37
C THR A 777 -21.89 -3.41 6.62
N LYS A 778 -21.71 -4.04 7.78
CA LYS A 778 -22.05 -3.43 9.07
C LYS A 778 -21.02 -2.38 9.43
N LEU A 779 -21.44 -1.12 9.49
CA LEU A 779 -20.61 -0.02 9.99
C LEU A 779 -21.10 0.39 11.37
N SER A 780 -20.17 0.37 12.34
CA SER A 780 -20.43 0.70 13.73
C SER A 780 -19.68 1.96 14.15
N THR A 781 -20.33 2.79 14.96
CA THR A 781 -19.72 3.79 15.84
C THR A 781 -19.98 3.38 17.29
N ASP A 782 -19.39 4.09 18.26
CA ASP A 782 -19.60 3.84 19.70
C ASP A 782 -21.07 3.86 20.12
N THR A 783 -21.97 4.44 19.31
CA THR A 783 -23.39 4.63 19.64
C THR A 783 -24.37 3.94 18.69
N ARG A 784 -23.96 3.52 17.48
CA ARG A 784 -24.90 3.02 16.47
C ARG A 784 -24.22 2.09 15.46
N THR A 785 -24.88 0.97 15.16
CA THR A 785 -24.53 0.07 14.05
C THR A 785 -25.57 0.19 12.95
N VAL A 786 -25.12 0.35 11.70
CA VAL A 786 -25.98 0.45 10.52
C VAL A 786 -25.44 -0.44 9.41
N ASN A 787 -26.34 -1.12 8.71
CA ASN A 787 -26.02 -1.83 7.48
C ASN A 787 -25.85 -0.82 6.35
N VAL A 788 -24.73 -0.86 5.64
CA VAL A 788 -24.48 -0.01 4.48
C VAL A 788 -24.18 -0.87 3.28
N TRP A 789 -24.91 -0.65 2.19
CA TRP A 789 -24.64 -1.30 0.91
C TRP A 789 -23.68 -0.46 0.08
N ALA A 790 -22.73 -1.14 -0.55
CA ALA A 790 -21.79 -0.52 -1.46
C ALA A 790 -21.54 -1.43 -2.66
N PRO A 791 -21.43 -0.86 -3.88
CA PRO A 791 -21.12 -1.63 -5.07
C PRO A 791 -19.69 -2.17 -5.04
N ASP A 792 -19.54 -3.40 -5.53
CA ASP A 792 -18.26 -3.99 -5.88
C ASP A 792 -17.61 -3.14 -6.97
N SER A 793 -16.32 -2.84 -6.80
CA SER A 793 -15.59 -2.02 -7.77
C SER A 793 -15.63 -2.69 -9.15
N HIS A 794 -16.09 -1.95 -10.17
CA HIS A 794 -16.23 -2.37 -11.57
C HIS A 794 -17.45 -3.25 -11.90
N ARG A 795 -18.48 -3.29 -11.05
CA ARG A 795 -19.74 -3.98 -11.36
C ARG A 795 -20.93 -3.03 -11.33
N GLU A 796 -21.95 -3.34 -12.13
CA GLU A 796 -23.12 -2.50 -12.40
C GLU A 796 -24.34 -3.03 -11.62
N ASN A 797 -25.05 -2.16 -10.92
CA ASN A 797 -26.11 -2.53 -9.96
C ASN A 797 -27.52 -2.02 -10.38
N HIS A 798 -27.71 -1.61 -11.64
CA HIS A 798 -28.88 -0.84 -12.08
C HIS A 798 -30.23 -1.56 -11.88
N TYR A 799 -30.31 -2.86 -12.16
CA TYR A 799 -31.53 -3.66 -11.87
C TYR A 799 -31.80 -3.81 -10.37
N PHE A 800 -30.75 -3.79 -9.53
CA PHE A 800 -30.93 -3.79 -8.08
C PHE A 800 -31.55 -2.49 -7.60
N ASP A 801 -31.05 -1.35 -8.07
CA ASP A 801 -31.61 -0.05 -7.73
C ASP A 801 -33.06 0.08 -8.25
N CYS A 802 -33.37 -0.37 -9.47
CA CYS A 802 -34.75 -0.41 -9.98
C CYS A 802 -35.69 -1.31 -9.14
N SER A 803 -35.21 -2.47 -8.69
CA SER A 803 -35.98 -3.39 -7.84
C SER A 803 -36.23 -2.80 -6.45
N VAL A 804 -35.24 -2.09 -5.90
CA VAL A 804 -35.37 -1.32 -4.65
C VAL A 804 -36.44 -0.23 -4.79
N LEU A 805 -36.49 0.46 -5.94
CA LEU A 805 -37.55 1.42 -6.24
C LEU A 805 -38.93 0.74 -6.30
N CYS A 806 -39.04 -0.48 -6.85
CA CYS A 806 -40.30 -1.23 -6.81
C CYS A 806 -40.76 -1.52 -5.38
N CYS A 807 -39.85 -1.92 -4.47
CA CYS A 807 -40.19 -2.10 -3.05
C CYS A 807 -40.72 -0.79 -2.43
N LEU A 808 -40.04 0.33 -2.69
CA LEU A 808 -40.47 1.63 -2.19
C LEU A 808 -41.83 2.05 -2.75
N ALA A 809 -42.06 1.84 -4.05
CA ALA A 809 -43.30 2.15 -4.74
C ALA A 809 -44.48 1.32 -4.17
N ALA A 810 -44.25 0.06 -3.84
CA ALA A 810 -45.24 -0.80 -3.18
C ALA A 810 -45.63 -0.25 -1.81
N SER A 811 -44.64 0.18 -1.01
CA SER A 811 -44.89 0.83 0.28
C SER A 811 -45.65 2.15 0.15
N LEU A 812 -45.33 2.97 -0.85
CA LEU A 812 -46.06 4.20 -1.15
C LEU A 812 -47.52 3.95 -1.52
N SER A 813 -47.78 2.82 -2.19
CA SER A 813 -49.10 2.34 -2.62
C SER A 813 -49.92 1.70 -1.50
N GLY A 814 -49.31 1.41 -0.35
CA GLY A 814 -49.99 0.89 0.85
C GLY A 814 -49.70 -0.58 1.18
N ALA A 815 -48.80 -1.26 0.48
CA ALA A 815 -48.37 -2.60 0.85
C ALA A 815 -47.68 -2.60 2.22
N GLN A 816 -48.08 -3.49 3.11
CA GLN A 816 -47.62 -3.53 4.49
C GLN A 816 -46.38 -4.40 4.63
N LEU A 817 -45.26 -3.82 5.08
CA LEU A 817 -44.06 -4.59 5.38
C LEU A 817 -44.33 -5.59 6.52
N PRO A 818 -43.87 -6.84 6.41
CA PRO A 818 -44.00 -7.81 7.50
C PRO A 818 -43.27 -7.36 8.77
N THR A 819 -43.95 -7.45 9.92
CA THR A 819 -43.48 -7.00 11.24
C THR A 819 -42.51 -7.95 11.94
N ALA A 820 -42.38 -9.20 11.49
CA ALA A 820 -41.43 -10.17 12.04
C ALA A 820 -40.08 -10.12 11.30
N PRO A 821 -38.93 -10.23 12.01
CA PRO A 821 -37.64 -10.40 11.36
C PRO A 821 -37.67 -11.68 10.52
N VAL A 822 -37.36 -11.53 9.23
CA VAL A 822 -37.28 -12.64 8.29
C VAL A 822 -36.20 -13.60 8.79
N SER A 823 -36.58 -14.84 9.11
CA SER A 823 -35.63 -15.92 9.32
C SER A 823 -34.88 -16.13 8.01
N ALA A 824 -33.68 -15.56 7.89
CA ALA A 824 -32.79 -15.84 6.78
C ALA A 824 -32.59 -17.35 6.69
N ARG A 825 -32.57 -17.89 5.46
CA ARG A 825 -32.19 -19.27 5.21
C ARG A 825 -30.86 -19.51 5.93
N LYS A 826 -30.83 -20.41 6.92
CA LYS A 826 -29.55 -21.01 7.32
C LYS A 826 -29.01 -21.62 6.04
N THR A 827 -27.85 -21.14 5.58
CA THR A 827 -27.14 -21.78 4.48
C THR A 827 -27.15 -23.28 4.78
N PRO A 828 -27.69 -24.13 3.90
CA PRO A 828 -27.67 -25.55 4.18
C PRO A 828 -26.20 -25.93 4.37
N GLN A 829 -25.84 -26.32 5.60
CA GLN A 829 -24.72 -27.23 5.77
C GLN A 829 -25.01 -28.35 4.78
N GLN A 830 -24.15 -28.50 3.77
CA GLN A 830 -24.20 -29.66 2.89
C GLN A 830 -24.08 -30.88 3.80
N SER A 831 -25.23 -31.46 4.15
CA SER A 831 -25.26 -32.84 4.56
C SER A 831 -24.91 -33.61 3.29
N VAL A 832 -23.75 -34.23 3.32
CA VAL A 832 -23.33 -35.17 2.29
C VAL A 832 -24.36 -36.29 2.31
N ALA A 833 -25.32 -36.25 1.40
CA ALA A 833 -26.18 -37.39 1.15
C ALA A 833 -25.29 -38.51 0.62
N SER A 834 -25.19 -39.60 1.39
CA SER A 834 -24.49 -40.81 1.00
C SER A 834 -24.97 -41.26 -0.38
N PRO A 835 -24.06 -41.57 -1.33
CA PRO A 835 -24.48 -42.09 -2.60
C PRO A 835 -25.12 -43.46 -2.40
N ALA A 836 -26.33 -43.61 -2.93
CA ALA A 836 -27.01 -44.89 -3.03
C ALA A 836 -26.12 -45.87 -3.80
N VAL A 837 -25.90 -47.03 -3.19
CA VAL A 837 -25.20 -48.17 -3.77
C VAL A 837 -25.98 -48.63 -5.00
N ILE A 838 -25.43 -48.41 -6.19
CA ILE A 838 -25.83 -49.12 -7.40
C ILE A 838 -24.88 -50.31 -7.48
N GLU A 839 -25.41 -51.50 -7.17
CA GLU A 839 -24.74 -52.76 -7.45
C GLU A 839 -24.57 -52.91 -8.97
N SER A 840 -23.33 -52.88 -9.46
CA SER A 840 -22.99 -53.25 -10.83
C SER A 840 -22.60 -54.73 -10.87
N GLU A 841 -23.41 -55.50 -11.58
CA GLU A 841 -23.11 -56.87 -11.97
C GLU A 841 -21.86 -56.94 -12.87
N SER A 842 -21.14 -58.04 -12.67
CA SER A 842 -19.98 -58.54 -13.40
C SER A 842 -20.14 -58.57 -14.93
N GLY A 843 -19.09 -58.20 -15.66
CA GLY A 843 -18.97 -58.52 -17.09
C GLY A 843 -17.61 -58.13 -17.67
N ASP A 844 -16.86 -59.15 -18.09
CA ASP A 844 -15.57 -59.11 -18.78
C ASP A 844 -15.48 -58.12 -19.96
N PHE A 845 -14.29 -57.53 -20.19
CA PHE A 845 -13.38 -57.94 -21.29
C PHE A 845 -12.19 -56.97 -21.44
N SER A 846 -11.01 -57.57 -21.53
CA SER A 846 -9.71 -57.02 -21.91
C SER A 846 -9.71 -56.24 -23.24
N PHE A 847 -8.82 -55.26 -23.43
CA PHE A 847 -7.82 -55.28 -24.51
C PHE A 847 -6.75 -54.16 -24.39
N PHE A 848 -5.53 -54.51 -24.82
CA PHE A 848 -4.27 -53.77 -24.84
C PHE A 848 -4.23 -52.53 -25.77
N ALA A 849 -3.25 -51.66 -25.47
CA ALA A 849 -2.21 -51.13 -26.39
C ALA A 849 -2.07 -49.59 -26.48
N THR A 850 -1.03 -49.11 -25.80
CA THR A 850 0.04 -48.22 -26.28
C THR A 850 -0.09 -47.60 -27.69
N ALA A 851 0.08 -46.27 -27.77
CA ALA A 851 0.94 -45.64 -28.77
C ALA A 851 1.38 -44.22 -28.34
N ARG A 852 2.69 -43.98 -28.49
CA ARG A 852 3.40 -42.69 -28.36
C ARG A 852 3.09 -41.76 -29.53
N ILE A 853 3.14 -40.44 -29.31
CA ILE A 853 4.21 -39.50 -29.73
C ILE A 853 4.20 -38.33 -28.74
#